data_AF-A0A1V6S2B2-F1
#
_entry.id   AF-A0A1V6S2B2-F1
#
_cell.length_a   1.000
_cell.length_b   1.000
_cell.length_c   1.000
_cell.angle_alpha   90.00
_cell.angle_beta   90.00
_cell.angle_gamma   90.00
#
_symmetry.space_group_name_H-M   'P 1'
#
loop_
_entity.id
_entity.type
_entity.pdbx_description
1 polymer ?
#
loop_
_entity_poly.entity_id
_entity_poly.type
_entity_poly.pdbx_seq_one_letter_code
_entity_poly.pdbx_strand_id
1 'polypeptide(L)'
;MRSIILGASLSFLCAVGVEAVPHSTRASSTRASSTRASSTRASSTAAVPTPTQAINIKNLAASVGGDTQLSTGSSNFSVKNLAVLTNQTTTGVWMDLTCTPDITDATLDPTARWNAAGASDALNDAISAWNTYGINTGLGFPEFISSYFTGPDNWNCKDIGNTPCSTVLTCNQALYPAGYLIMNSFSSIHQLHQQTHSSLGDALNIMQNEVGTFASTFAPQVKENLEIIKFIIDSLVMVASIGSSFAWNIALKGTMIAGTKYFSMGKDVTNAAAVSYGSTMYKDSLKSAKDALGTQNSISSALGTYFSGWTGVESEYISALFNGTNDEHSINAIRDLTSSGGMLLLSSRVDLTGMTAQAAKILYGQLIPAAWSQAPAGLYPRILRKAGGCSTSIDPQILEHTNKDALVGGYVCYNNDAFYVVNVDGKKGTIPFQALPGGNQQTLNGNAWGGVTLEDIVVSSYQGFQRNGNKNGYIMPKESKEIDGAGTLGDYVFQNGIRTPGFFNLPICDDFDTAYNNALYVTTRGDYWPCDAPEGYNPSGTNVEIMKHVNYGCINVDGETLCKSKTSSINIADQGTDISNTTIFARFEGAVKTSYKVVPGCKLVAQWPRAYGDIYFGADNCLYDSTGTNINGQCCTEATEEEALNPYYGY
;
A
#
# COMPACT_ATOMS: atom_id res chain seq x y z
N MET A 1 -20.20 23.52 -26.09
CA MET A 1 -19.76 23.62 -27.50
C MET A 1 -18.37 23.01 -27.58
N ARG A 2 -18.25 21.85 -28.24
CA ARG A 2 -17.04 21.10 -28.71
C ARG A 2 -15.87 20.97 -27.70
N SER A 3 -15.69 19.84 -27.00
CA SER A 3 -15.11 18.55 -27.45
C SER A 3 -13.74 18.68 -28.12
N ILE A 4 -12.70 18.09 -27.52
CA ILE A 4 -11.67 17.27 -28.18
C ILE A 4 -11.15 16.25 -27.14
N ILE A 5 -11.13 15.00 -27.58
CA ILE A 5 -10.74 13.74 -26.94
C ILE A 5 -9.38 13.33 -27.53
N LEU A 6 -8.51 12.68 -26.74
CA LEU A 6 -7.45 11.72 -27.17
C LEU A 6 -6.91 11.07 -25.88
N GLY A 7 -6.92 9.77 -25.61
CA GLY A 7 -7.24 8.60 -26.43
C GLY A 7 -6.00 7.92 -27.03
N ALA A 8 -5.31 7.06 -26.27
CA ALA A 8 -4.37 6.04 -26.77
C ALA A 8 -4.34 4.88 -25.74
N SER A 9 -4.97 3.72 -25.92
CA SER A 9 -4.98 2.68 -26.98
C SER A 9 -3.78 1.73 -26.92
N LEU A 10 -4.05 0.56 -26.32
CA LEU A 10 -3.41 -0.74 -26.50
C LEU A 10 -3.20 -1.12 -27.97
N SER A 11 -2.08 -1.80 -28.27
CA SER A 11 -1.97 -3.10 -28.98
C SER A 11 -0.70 -3.16 -29.85
N PHE A 12 0.12 -4.21 -29.71
CA PHE A 12 0.65 -4.97 -30.86
C PHE A 12 1.10 -6.38 -30.46
N LEU A 13 0.66 -7.35 -31.27
CA LEU A 13 0.99 -8.79 -31.23
C LEU A 13 2.42 -9.07 -31.75
N CYS A 14 2.98 -10.22 -31.37
CA CYS A 14 3.53 -11.17 -32.34
C CYS A 14 3.52 -12.61 -31.79
N ALA A 15 3.02 -13.52 -32.64
CA ALA A 15 2.93 -14.96 -32.43
C ALA A 15 4.09 -15.67 -33.12
N VAL A 16 4.57 -16.79 -32.55
CA VAL A 16 5.17 -17.91 -33.29
C VAL A 16 4.78 -19.20 -32.55
N GLY A 17 4.13 -20.13 -33.26
CA GLY A 17 3.81 -21.47 -32.77
C GLY A 17 4.82 -22.51 -33.24
N VAL A 18 4.94 -23.62 -32.52
CA VAL A 18 5.39 -24.93 -33.02
C VAL A 18 4.63 -26.03 -32.26
N GLU A 19 4.36 -27.11 -33.00
CA GLU A 19 3.40 -28.19 -32.83
C GLU A 19 3.68 -29.22 -31.72
N ALA A 20 2.63 -30.01 -31.47
CA ALA A 20 2.41 -31.06 -30.49
C ALA A 20 3.18 -32.38 -30.71
N VAL A 21 3.32 -33.18 -29.64
CA VAL A 21 3.17 -34.66 -29.66
C VAL A 21 2.66 -35.16 -28.28
N PRO A 22 1.68 -36.08 -28.21
CA PRO A 22 1.14 -36.62 -26.96
C PRO A 22 1.79 -37.98 -26.58
N HIS A 23 1.92 -38.26 -25.29
CA HIS A 23 2.14 -39.62 -24.81
C HIS A 23 1.04 -40.07 -23.83
N SER A 24 0.27 -41.02 -24.33
CA SER A 24 -0.55 -41.97 -23.58
C SER A 24 0.34 -43.10 -23.05
N THR A 25 0.15 -43.49 -21.79
CA THR A 25 0.25 -44.90 -21.41
C THR A 25 -0.63 -45.24 -20.21
N ARG A 26 -1.17 -46.45 -20.34
CA ARG A 26 -2.26 -47.09 -19.63
C ARG A 26 -1.74 -47.88 -18.42
N ALA A 27 -2.61 -48.01 -17.42
CA ALA A 27 -2.87 -49.19 -16.57
C ALA A 27 -1.74 -49.76 -15.68
N SER A 28 -2.06 -49.94 -14.40
CA SER A 28 -2.33 -51.29 -13.88
C SER A 28 -3.10 -51.24 -12.55
N SER A 29 -4.02 -52.20 -12.44
CA SER A 29 -4.88 -52.48 -11.30
C SER A 29 -4.15 -53.29 -10.23
N THR A 30 -4.55 -53.10 -8.97
CA THR A 30 -4.61 -54.24 -8.03
C THR A 30 -5.72 -54.06 -7.00
N ARG A 31 -6.60 -55.05 -6.98
CA ARG A 31 -7.62 -55.34 -5.96
C ARG A 31 -6.99 -55.52 -4.58
N ALA A 32 -7.70 -55.09 -3.54
CA ALA A 32 -7.88 -55.88 -2.33
C ALA A 32 -9.26 -55.61 -1.72
N SER A 33 -10.07 -56.66 -1.71
CA SER A 33 -11.37 -56.80 -1.07
C SER A 33 -11.22 -57.07 0.43
N SER A 34 -12.07 -56.47 1.27
CA SER A 34 -12.61 -57.22 2.41
C SER A 34 -14.01 -56.72 2.81
N THR A 35 -14.88 -57.70 2.97
CA THR A 35 -16.27 -57.72 3.42
C THR A 35 -16.38 -57.63 4.94
N ARG A 36 -17.37 -56.90 5.49
CA ARG A 36 -18.47 -57.51 6.30
C ARG A 36 -19.59 -56.53 6.72
N ALA A 37 -20.79 -57.02 6.41
CA ALA A 37 -22.14 -56.85 6.93
C ALA A 37 -22.43 -56.17 8.30
N SER A 38 -23.45 -55.29 8.24
CA SER A 38 -24.74 -55.31 8.97
C SER A 38 -24.79 -55.25 10.51
N SER A 39 -25.49 -54.24 11.05
CA SER A 39 -26.83 -54.45 11.63
C SER A 39 -27.55 -53.14 12.02
N THR A 40 -28.86 -53.21 11.87
CA THR A 40 -29.94 -52.29 12.21
C THR A 40 -30.16 -52.06 13.72
N ARG A 41 -30.58 -50.86 14.12
CA ARG A 41 -31.71 -50.72 15.09
C ARG A 41 -32.39 -49.36 15.01
N ALA A 42 -33.72 -49.41 15.03
CA ALA A 42 -34.67 -48.31 15.01
C ALA A 42 -35.16 -47.94 16.43
N SER A 43 -36.04 -46.93 16.47
CA SER A 43 -36.88 -46.40 17.57
C SER A 43 -36.25 -45.22 18.33
N SER A 44 -36.95 -44.12 18.65
CA SER A 44 -38.40 -43.84 18.68
C SER A 44 -38.68 -42.34 18.74
N THR A 45 -39.73 -41.93 18.02
CA THR A 45 -40.76 -40.89 18.31
C THR A 45 -40.63 -40.01 19.56
N ALA A 46 -40.73 -38.68 19.34
CA ALA A 46 -41.55 -37.78 20.15
C ALA A 46 -42.06 -36.64 19.27
N ALA A 47 -43.34 -36.29 19.42
CA ALA A 47 -44.08 -35.35 18.59
C ALA A 47 -44.51 -34.10 19.40
N VAL A 48 -44.93 -33.06 18.66
CA VAL A 48 -45.83 -31.93 19.05
C VAL A 48 -45.14 -30.66 19.62
N PRO A 49 -45.63 -29.40 19.39
CA PRO A 49 -46.60 -28.86 18.41
C PRO A 49 -46.08 -27.70 17.51
N THR A 50 -46.80 -27.49 16.42
CA THR A 50 -46.87 -26.27 15.58
C THR A 50 -47.35 -25.03 16.36
N PRO A 51 -46.97 -23.82 15.91
CA PRO A 51 -48.01 -22.82 15.68
C PRO A 51 -47.84 -22.11 14.33
N THR A 52 -48.85 -22.29 13.48
CA THR A 52 -49.14 -21.45 12.32
C THR A 52 -50.00 -20.29 12.79
N GLN A 53 -49.57 -19.05 12.58
CA GLN A 53 -50.45 -17.93 12.26
C GLN A 53 -49.64 -16.84 11.55
N ALA A 54 -49.64 -16.92 10.23
CA ALA A 54 -49.22 -15.82 9.35
C ALA A 54 -50.33 -14.75 9.38
N ILE A 55 -49.97 -13.52 9.77
CA ILE A 55 -50.84 -12.36 9.62
C ILE A 55 -50.82 -11.98 8.13
N ASN A 56 -51.96 -12.15 7.46
CA ASN A 56 -52.16 -11.76 6.08
C ASN A 56 -52.49 -10.26 6.01
N ILE A 57 -51.50 -9.43 5.65
CA ILE A 57 -51.59 -7.95 5.60
C ILE A 57 -52.37 -7.44 4.37
N LYS A 58 -52.99 -8.31 3.54
CA LYS A 58 -53.74 -7.85 2.36
C LYS A 58 -55.13 -7.24 2.63
N ASN A 59 -55.65 -7.30 3.85
CA ASN A 59 -57.04 -6.87 4.13
C ASN A 59 -57.20 -5.57 4.94
N LEU A 60 -56.13 -4.83 5.26
CA LEU A 60 -56.27 -3.55 5.98
C LEU A 60 -56.48 -2.32 5.08
N ALA A 61 -56.37 -2.45 3.76
CA ALA A 61 -56.50 -1.32 2.83
C ALA A 61 -57.96 -0.97 2.43
N ALA A 62 -58.97 -1.62 3.02
CA ALA A 62 -60.36 -1.51 2.55
C ALA A 62 -61.35 -0.86 3.55
N SER A 63 -60.91 -0.25 4.67
CA SER A 63 -61.84 0.46 5.56
C SER A 63 -61.26 1.74 6.16
N VAL A 64 -61.12 2.78 5.33
CA VAL A 64 -61.11 4.17 5.82
C VAL A 64 -61.98 5.01 4.89
N GLY A 65 -63.28 4.98 5.14
CA GLY A 65 -64.24 5.93 4.62
C GLY A 65 -65.22 6.24 5.76
N GLY A 66 -65.05 7.39 6.40
CA GLY A 66 -65.93 7.84 7.47
C GLY A 66 -65.26 8.83 8.41
N ASP A 67 -65.53 10.12 8.17
CA ASP A 67 -65.25 11.20 9.10
C ASP A 67 -65.93 10.96 10.46
N THR A 68 -65.17 11.04 11.55
CA THR A 68 -65.73 11.48 12.83
C THR A 68 -64.62 12.10 13.69
N GLN A 69 -64.77 13.39 14.00
CA GLN A 69 -63.94 14.11 14.95
C GLN A 69 -64.13 13.57 16.36
N LEU A 70 -63.04 13.37 17.09
CA LEU A 70 -63.00 13.58 18.54
C LEU A 70 -61.62 14.10 18.97
N SER A 71 -61.62 15.27 19.59
CA SER A 71 -60.45 15.95 20.15
C SER A 71 -59.95 15.26 21.43
N THR A 72 -58.63 15.22 21.65
CA THR A 72 -57.92 15.98 22.70
C THR A 72 -56.43 15.63 22.75
N GLY A 73 -55.58 16.65 22.59
CA GLY A 73 -54.27 16.84 23.21
C GLY A 73 -53.24 15.71 23.29
N SER A 74 -52.26 15.71 22.39
CA SER A 74 -50.85 15.46 22.74
C SER A 74 -49.93 15.86 21.59
N SER A 75 -48.73 16.30 21.95
CA SER A 75 -47.62 16.82 21.16
C SER A 75 -47.40 16.13 19.80
N ASN A 76 -47.29 16.97 18.76
CA ASN A 76 -46.92 16.60 17.39
C ASN A 76 -45.55 15.90 17.33
N PHE A 77 -45.55 14.57 17.33
CA PHE A 77 -44.44 13.79 16.81
C PHE A 77 -44.64 13.68 15.29
N SER A 78 -43.83 14.40 14.50
CA SER A 78 -43.96 14.41 13.04
C SER A 78 -43.49 13.07 12.45
N VAL A 79 -44.43 12.17 12.18
CA VAL A 79 -44.25 10.88 11.47
C VAL A 79 -43.97 11.08 9.97
N LYS A 80 -43.24 12.14 9.59
CA LYS A 80 -42.92 12.41 8.17
C LYS A 80 -41.79 11.53 7.64
N ASN A 81 -40.93 10.96 8.49
CA ASN A 81 -39.76 10.22 8.03
C ASN A 81 -39.97 8.71 7.84
N LEU A 82 -41.00 8.09 8.45
CA LEU A 82 -41.32 6.68 8.18
C LEU A 82 -42.13 6.47 6.87
N ALA A 83 -42.88 7.49 6.44
CA ALA A 83 -43.73 7.43 5.25
C ALA A 83 -42.94 7.52 3.93
N VAL A 84 -41.69 8.01 3.96
CA VAL A 84 -40.85 8.12 2.76
C VAL A 84 -40.24 6.77 2.35
N LEU A 85 -40.06 5.84 3.30
CA LEU A 85 -39.55 4.49 3.01
C LEU A 85 -40.65 3.48 2.59
N THR A 86 -41.93 3.77 2.83
CA THR A 86 -43.04 2.81 2.63
C THR A 86 -43.75 2.93 1.28
N ASN A 87 -43.35 3.89 0.42
CA ASN A 87 -44.00 4.16 -0.87
C ASN A 87 -43.10 3.87 -2.09
N GLN A 88 -42.12 2.97 -1.96
CA GLN A 88 -41.31 2.54 -3.09
C GLN A 88 -41.87 1.29 -3.73
N THR A 89 -42.47 1.43 -4.91
CA THR A 89 -42.62 0.32 -5.85
C THR A 89 -41.28 0.06 -6.53
N THR A 90 -40.36 -0.52 -5.79
CA THR A 90 -39.20 -1.25 -6.31
C THR A 90 -39.71 -2.57 -6.89
N THR A 91 -39.68 -2.72 -8.22
CA THR A 91 -40.20 -3.89 -8.93
C THR A 91 -39.08 -4.87 -9.29
N GLY A 92 -38.28 -5.28 -8.31
CA GLY A 92 -37.18 -6.21 -8.49
C GLY A 92 -37.58 -7.65 -8.17
N VAL A 93 -37.27 -8.59 -9.07
CA VAL A 93 -37.49 -10.05 -8.86
C VAL A 93 -36.83 -10.53 -7.56
N TRP A 94 -35.76 -9.86 -7.13
CA TRP A 94 -35.04 -10.17 -5.90
C TRP A 94 -35.86 -9.95 -4.61
N MET A 95 -36.93 -9.15 -4.65
CA MET A 95 -37.79 -8.88 -3.50
C MET A 95 -38.75 -10.03 -3.16
N ASP A 96 -39.06 -10.89 -4.14
CA ASP A 96 -39.94 -12.04 -3.96
C ASP A 96 -39.18 -13.31 -3.52
N LEU A 97 -37.85 -13.22 -3.41
CA LEU A 97 -36.99 -14.34 -3.03
C LEU A 97 -37.00 -14.57 -1.52
N THR A 98 -36.78 -15.82 -1.12
CA THR A 98 -36.75 -16.25 0.29
C THR A 98 -35.42 -16.93 0.62
N CYS A 99 -35.10 -17.02 1.91
CA CYS A 99 -33.89 -17.69 2.38
C CYS A 99 -33.98 -19.20 2.12
N THR A 100 -33.37 -19.65 1.03
CA THR A 100 -33.25 -21.08 0.67
C THR A 100 -31.83 -21.58 0.95
N PRO A 101 -31.62 -22.91 1.08
CA PRO A 101 -30.28 -23.49 1.23
C PRO A 101 -29.30 -23.03 0.14
N ASP A 102 -29.76 -22.86 -1.10
CA ASP A 102 -28.96 -22.39 -2.23
C ASP A 102 -28.42 -20.96 -2.04
N ILE A 103 -28.97 -20.19 -1.10
CA ILE A 103 -28.53 -18.84 -0.72
C ILE A 103 -27.79 -18.87 0.62
N THR A 104 -28.30 -19.61 1.61
CA THR A 104 -27.81 -19.54 2.99
C THR A 104 -26.64 -20.47 3.30
N ASP A 105 -26.44 -21.54 2.52
CA ASP A 105 -25.35 -22.49 2.75
C ASP A 105 -23.99 -21.89 2.34
N ALA A 106 -23.18 -21.56 3.33
CA ALA A 106 -21.86 -20.96 3.15
C ALA A 106 -20.80 -21.90 2.52
N THR A 107 -21.12 -23.17 2.34
CA THR A 107 -20.25 -24.13 1.63
C THR A 107 -20.43 -24.08 0.11
N LEU A 108 -21.55 -23.52 -0.36
CA LEU A 108 -21.85 -23.39 -1.78
C LEU A 108 -21.03 -22.28 -2.45
N ASP A 109 -21.05 -22.33 -3.78
CA ASP A 109 -20.41 -21.38 -4.67
C ASP A 109 -20.92 -19.94 -4.40
N PRO A 110 -20.04 -18.99 -4.01
CA PRO A 110 -20.45 -17.62 -3.72
C PRO A 110 -21.19 -16.94 -4.87
N THR A 111 -20.77 -17.20 -6.11
CA THR A 111 -21.41 -16.63 -7.30
C THR A 111 -22.79 -17.24 -7.52
N ALA A 112 -22.95 -18.55 -7.32
CA ALA A 112 -24.26 -19.19 -7.36
C ALA A 112 -25.20 -18.62 -6.30
N ARG A 113 -24.72 -18.44 -5.05
CA ARG A 113 -25.50 -17.83 -3.96
C ARG A 113 -25.89 -16.38 -4.27
N TRP A 114 -24.94 -15.59 -4.76
CA TRP A 114 -25.13 -14.20 -5.16
C TRP A 114 -26.19 -14.06 -6.26
N ASN A 115 -26.10 -14.91 -7.28
CA ASN A 115 -27.07 -14.95 -8.38
C ASN A 115 -28.44 -15.47 -7.93
N ALA A 116 -28.48 -16.52 -7.09
CA ALA A 116 -29.72 -17.08 -6.56
C ALA A 116 -30.50 -16.09 -5.69
N ALA A 117 -29.81 -15.14 -5.04
CA ALA A 117 -30.43 -14.07 -4.27
C ALA A 117 -30.79 -12.82 -5.11
N GLY A 118 -30.42 -12.76 -6.39
CA GLY A 118 -30.58 -11.54 -7.20
C GLY A 118 -29.78 -10.35 -6.66
N ALA A 119 -28.64 -10.60 -6.01
CA ALA A 119 -27.93 -9.59 -5.23
C ALA A 119 -27.35 -8.45 -6.07
N SER A 120 -26.97 -8.68 -7.33
CA SER A 120 -26.51 -7.61 -8.23
C SER A 120 -27.61 -6.57 -8.50
N ASP A 121 -28.83 -7.03 -8.80
CA ASP A 121 -29.96 -6.15 -9.08
C ASP A 121 -30.38 -5.41 -7.81
N ALA A 122 -30.43 -6.11 -6.67
CA ALA A 122 -30.72 -5.52 -5.38
C ALA A 122 -29.72 -4.43 -4.98
N LEU A 123 -28.42 -4.66 -5.19
CA LEU A 123 -27.38 -3.67 -4.89
C LEU A 123 -27.51 -2.44 -5.80
N ASN A 124 -27.78 -2.63 -7.09
CA ASN A 124 -28.00 -1.53 -8.02
C ASN A 124 -29.24 -0.70 -7.65
N ASP A 125 -30.32 -1.35 -7.25
CA ASP A 125 -31.53 -0.67 -6.78
C ASP A 125 -31.25 0.14 -5.51
N ALA A 126 -30.54 -0.44 -4.54
CA ALA A 126 -30.15 0.23 -3.29
C ALA A 126 -29.20 1.43 -3.54
N ILE A 127 -28.27 1.31 -4.49
CA ILE A 127 -27.38 2.42 -4.89
C ILE A 127 -28.17 3.52 -5.62
N SER A 128 -29.09 3.15 -6.51
CA SER A 128 -29.97 4.10 -7.21
C SER A 128 -30.83 4.88 -6.20
N ALA A 129 -31.37 4.18 -5.22
CA ALA A 129 -32.06 4.71 -4.05
C ALA A 129 -31.18 5.70 -3.26
N TRP A 130 -29.96 5.30 -2.91
CA TRP A 130 -28.99 6.17 -2.24
C TRP A 130 -28.72 7.46 -3.03
N ASN A 131 -28.48 7.33 -4.34
CA ASN A 131 -28.21 8.47 -5.22
C ASN A 131 -29.39 9.42 -5.35
N THR A 132 -30.62 8.91 -5.20
CA THR A 132 -31.84 9.73 -5.35
C THR A 132 -32.19 10.48 -4.08
N TYR A 133 -32.07 9.84 -2.91
CA TYR A 133 -32.54 10.44 -1.65
C TYR A 133 -31.71 10.08 -0.41
N GLY A 134 -30.71 9.22 -0.54
CA GLY A 134 -29.88 8.75 0.58
C GLY A 134 -29.27 9.88 1.40
N ILE A 135 -28.70 10.88 0.72
CA ILE A 135 -28.12 12.09 1.34
C ILE A 135 -29.14 12.85 2.21
N ASN A 136 -30.43 12.81 1.87
CA ASN A 136 -31.49 13.51 2.59
C ASN A 136 -32.00 12.75 3.84
N THR A 137 -31.57 11.50 4.04
CA THR A 137 -32.00 10.68 5.17
C THR A 137 -31.27 11.02 6.47
N GLY A 138 -30.11 11.67 6.39
CA GLY A 138 -29.20 11.89 7.51
C GLY A 138 -28.38 10.65 7.91
N LEU A 139 -28.52 9.54 7.18
CA LEU A 139 -27.72 8.33 7.35
C LEU A 139 -26.47 8.39 6.48
N GLY A 140 -25.36 7.79 6.96
CA GLY A 140 -24.23 7.47 6.10
C GLY A 140 -24.60 6.36 5.11
N PHE A 141 -23.78 6.18 4.08
CA PHE A 141 -24.07 5.22 3.00
C PHE A 141 -24.27 3.79 3.53
N PRO A 142 -23.38 3.22 4.37
CA PRO A 142 -23.59 1.87 4.92
C PRO A 142 -24.85 1.76 5.78
N GLU A 143 -25.14 2.77 6.62
CA GLU A 143 -26.37 2.76 7.44
C GLU A 143 -27.62 2.86 6.58
N PHE A 144 -27.58 3.64 5.49
CA PHE A 144 -28.66 3.70 4.52
C PHE A 144 -28.88 2.35 3.84
N ILE A 145 -27.82 1.67 3.38
CA ILE A 145 -27.94 0.36 2.75
C ILE A 145 -28.50 -0.67 3.74
N SER A 146 -28.05 -0.65 5.00
CA SER A 146 -28.63 -1.49 6.05
C SER A 146 -30.12 -1.19 6.22
N SER A 147 -30.49 0.08 6.38
CA SER A 147 -31.89 0.51 6.52
C SER A 147 -32.76 0.10 5.32
N TYR A 148 -32.25 0.24 4.10
CA TYR A 148 -32.94 -0.13 2.86
C TYR A 148 -33.31 -1.63 2.83
N PHE A 149 -32.43 -2.49 3.36
CA PHE A 149 -32.68 -3.93 3.46
C PHE A 149 -33.30 -4.37 4.79
N THR A 150 -33.74 -3.43 5.63
CA THR A 150 -34.24 -3.67 7.00
C THR A 150 -33.22 -4.43 7.87
N GLY A 151 -31.94 -4.12 7.69
CA GLY A 151 -30.84 -4.64 8.49
C GLY A 151 -30.70 -3.91 9.83
N PRO A 152 -29.62 -4.19 10.59
CA PRO A 152 -29.42 -3.60 11.91
C PRO A 152 -29.08 -2.10 11.88
N ASP A 153 -29.42 -1.43 12.97
CA ASP A 153 -29.04 -0.03 13.21
C ASP A 153 -27.54 0.12 13.48
N ASN A 154 -27.01 1.34 13.32
CA ASN A 154 -25.61 1.73 13.57
C ASN A 154 -24.57 0.96 12.75
N TRP A 155 -24.96 0.51 11.56
CA TRP A 155 -24.12 -0.25 10.62
C TRP A 155 -23.12 0.64 9.87
N ASN A 156 -22.26 1.36 10.61
CA ASN A 156 -21.35 2.35 10.04
C ASN A 156 -20.03 1.72 9.59
N CYS A 157 -20.00 1.11 8.40
CA CYS A 157 -18.79 0.50 7.87
C CYS A 157 -17.68 1.49 7.51
N LYS A 158 -17.98 2.80 7.49
CA LYS A 158 -17.03 3.89 7.23
C LYS A 158 -16.06 4.11 8.38
N ASP A 159 -16.49 3.82 9.61
CA ASP A 159 -15.66 3.93 10.81
C ASP A 159 -14.97 2.60 11.08
N ILE A 160 -13.64 2.54 10.95
CA ILE A 160 -12.83 1.32 11.14
C ILE A 160 -13.00 0.68 12.53
N GLY A 161 -13.43 1.45 13.54
CA GLY A 161 -13.71 0.97 14.89
C GLY A 161 -15.13 0.41 15.08
N ASN A 162 -16.00 0.47 14.06
CA ASN A 162 -17.41 0.10 14.18
C ASN A 162 -17.60 -1.42 14.32
N THR A 163 -17.77 -1.89 15.56
CA THR A 163 -18.04 -3.30 15.83
C THR A 163 -19.32 -3.85 15.19
N PRO A 164 -20.44 -3.11 15.09
CA PRO A 164 -21.64 -3.59 14.40
C PRO A 164 -21.41 -4.04 12.95
N CYS A 165 -20.69 -3.25 12.15
CA CYS A 165 -20.36 -3.61 10.76
C CYS A 165 -19.40 -4.82 10.69
N SER A 166 -18.65 -5.13 11.76
CA SER A 166 -17.85 -6.36 11.86
C SER A 166 -18.67 -7.62 12.17
N THR A 167 -20.00 -7.56 12.28
CA THR A 167 -20.81 -8.76 12.59
C THR A 167 -21.28 -9.47 11.33
N VAL A 168 -21.29 -10.81 11.36
CA VAL A 168 -21.87 -11.62 10.29
C VAL A 168 -23.38 -11.70 10.51
N LEU A 169 -24.14 -11.24 9.52
CA LEU A 169 -25.59 -11.36 9.51
C LEU A 169 -26.01 -12.76 9.11
N THR A 170 -27.19 -13.18 9.54
CA THR A 170 -27.91 -14.34 9.02
C THR A 170 -29.02 -13.89 8.08
N CYS A 171 -29.48 -14.77 7.20
CA CYS A 171 -30.45 -14.41 6.17
C CYS A 171 -31.77 -13.85 6.73
N ASN A 172 -32.19 -14.31 7.92
CA ASN A 172 -33.41 -13.84 8.58
C ASN A 172 -33.28 -12.47 9.26
N GLN A 173 -32.07 -11.91 9.32
CA GLN A 173 -31.81 -10.57 9.88
C GLN A 173 -31.88 -9.46 8.81
N ALA A 174 -32.08 -9.82 7.55
CA ALA A 174 -32.44 -8.90 6.47
C ALA A 174 -33.83 -9.27 5.96
N LEU A 175 -34.62 -8.28 5.53
CA LEU A 175 -35.95 -8.56 4.96
C LEU A 175 -35.85 -9.38 3.67
N TYR A 176 -34.76 -9.20 2.92
CA TYR A 176 -34.51 -9.84 1.64
C TYR A 176 -33.18 -10.60 1.64
N PRO A 177 -33.11 -11.81 1.04
CA PRO A 177 -31.88 -12.61 1.02
C PRO A 177 -30.69 -11.90 0.36
N ALA A 178 -30.95 -11.04 -0.64
CA ALA A 178 -29.94 -10.20 -1.27
C ALA A 178 -29.24 -9.27 -0.28
N GLY A 179 -30.02 -8.61 0.60
CA GLY A 179 -29.51 -7.71 1.62
C GLY A 179 -28.53 -8.40 2.55
N TYR A 180 -28.83 -9.64 2.95
CA TYR A 180 -27.93 -10.48 3.76
C TYR A 180 -26.57 -10.70 3.09
N LEU A 181 -26.52 -11.02 1.80
CA LEU A 181 -25.25 -11.24 1.09
C LEU A 181 -24.48 -9.94 0.85
N ILE A 182 -25.18 -8.85 0.51
CA ILE A 182 -24.59 -7.53 0.28
C ILE A 182 -23.97 -7.00 1.58
N MET A 183 -24.74 -6.99 2.67
CA MET A 183 -24.26 -6.48 3.96
C MET A 183 -23.10 -7.32 4.51
N ASN A 184 -23.15 -8.66 4.38
CA ASN A 184 -22.01 -9.50 4.75
C ASN A 184 -20.78 -9.25 3.87
N SER A 185 -20.97 -8.85 2.62
CA SER A 185 -19.86 -8.44 1.76
C SER A 185 -19.22 -7.14 2.26
N PHE A 186 -20.01 -6.18 2.74
CA PHE A 186 -19.50 -4.95 3.36
C PHE A 186 -18.77 -5.26 4.67
N SER A 187 -19.32 -6.15 5.49
CA SER A 187 -18.69 -6.64 6.72
C SER A 187 -17.35 -7.32 6.45
N SER A 188 -17.24 -8.16 5.42
CA SER A 188 -15.97 -8.79 5.04
C SER A 188 -14.87 -7.78 4.73
N ILE A 189 -15.20 -6.74 3.96
CA ILE A 189 -14.26 -5.65 3.64
C ILE A 189 -13.85 -4.96 4.94
N HIS A 190 -14.84 -4.54 5.72
CA HIS A 190 -14.61 -3.83 6.97
C HIS A 190 -13.75 -4.64 7.96
N GLN A 191 -14.06 -5.93 8.15
CA GLN A 191 -13.30 -6.83 9.03
C GLN A 191 -11.84 -7.00 8.58
N LEU A 192 -11.58 -7.13 7.27
CA LEU A 192 -10.23 -7.25 6.75
C LEU A 192 -9.38 -6.03 7.11
N HIS A 193 -9.93 -4.84 6.91
CA HIS A 193 -9.22 -3.58 7.21
C HIS A 193 -9.14 -3.30 8.71
N GLN A 194 -10.17 -3.60 9.49
CA GLN A 194 -10.12 -3.53 10.95
C GLN A 194 -9.05 -4.46 11.53
N GLN A 195 -8.94 -5.68 11.02
CA GLN A 195 -7.89 -6.60 11.44
C GLN A 195 -6.51 -6.12 10.97
N THR A 196 -6.39 -5.59 9.75
CA THR A 196 -5.15 -4.95 9.25
C THR A 196 -4.69 -3.86 10.21
N HIS A 197 -5.58 -2.91 10.49
CA HIS A 197 -5.35 -1.82 11.43
C HIS A 197 -4.92 -2.32 12.82
N SER A 198 -5.61 -3.33 13.35
CA SER A 198 -5.28 -3.91 14.66
C SER A 198 -3.91 -4.60 14.66
N SER A 199 -3.60 -5.37 13.62
CA SER A 199 -2.31 -6.05 13.46
C SER A 199 -1.14 -5.08 13.28
N LEU A 200 -1.38 -3.90 12.67
CA LEU A 200 -0.40 -2.82 12.66
C LEU A 200 -0.14 -2.28 14.07
N GLY A 201 -1.19 -2.08 14.87
CA GLY A 201 -1.06 -1.69 16.28
C GLY A 201 -0.30 -2.72 17.12
N ASP A 202 -0.55 -4.02 16.90
CA ASP A 202 0.19 -5.08 17.57
C ASP A 202 1.68 -5.11 17.16
N ALA A 203 1.95 -4.91 15.86
CA ALA A 203 3.32 -4.80 15.36
C ALA A 203 4.06 -3.59 15.96
N LEU A 204 3.39 -2.45 16.16
CA LEU A 204 3.95 -1.30 16.88
C LEU A 204 4.38 -1.69 18.28
N ASN A 205 3.53 -2.38 19.03
CA ASN A 205 3.84 -2.79 20.39
C ASN A 205 5.08 -3.69 20.46
N ILE A 206 5.22 -4.62 19.51
CA ILE A 206 6.42 -5.47 19.40
C ILE A 206 7.65 -4.60 19.13
N MET A 207 7.57 -3.72 18.14
CA MET A 207 8.71 -2.92 17.71
C MET A 207 9.14 -1.87 18.74
N GLN A 208 8.21 -1.27 19.48
CA GLN A 208 8.53 -0.34 20.56
C GLN A 208 9.36 -1.00 21.67
N ASN A 209 9.12 -2.27 21.96
CA ASN A 209 9.88 -3.02 22.97
C ASN A 209 11.30 -3.38 22.50
N GLU A 210 11.52 -3.49 21.19
CA GLU A 210 12.78 -3.93 20.60
C GLU A 210 13.62 -2.78 20.03
N VAL A 211 13.08 -1.56 19.93
CA VAL A 211 13.70 -0.47 19.17
C VAL A 211 15.11 -0.08 19.65
N GLY A 212 15.37 -0.17 20.96
CA GLY A 212 16.71 0.07 21.50
C GLY A 212 17.71 -0.97 21.01
N THR A 213 17.34 -2.25 21.08
CA THR A 213 18.15 -3.36 20.57
C THR A 213 18.31 -3.27 19.07
N PHE A 214 17.24 -2.92 18.34
CA PHE A 214 17.24 -2.70 16.90
C PHE A 214 18.29 -1.66 16.51
N ALA A 215 18.23 -0.46 17.11
CA ALA A 215 19.17 0.62 16.84
C ALA A 215 20.61 0.20 17.13
N SER A 216 20.87 -0.46 18.27
CA SER A 216 22.20 -0.96 18.61
C SER A 216 22.73 -2.07 17.68
N THR A 217 21.83 -2.77 16.98
CA THR A 217 22.17 -3.89 16.10
C THR A 217 22.48 -3.42 14.67
N PHE A 218 21.60 -2.61 14.09
CA PHE A 218 21.69 -2.18 12.69
C PHE A 218 22.36 -0.82 12.52
N ALA A 219 22.36 0.02 13.57
CA ALA A 219 22.98 1.33 13.55
C ALA A 219 23.74 1.68 14.85
N PRO A 220 24.68 0.84 15.33
CA PRO A 220 25.42 1.07 16.58
C PRO A 220 26.20 2.39 16.63
N GLN A 221 26.52 2.95 15.46
CA GLN A 221 27.19 4.24 15.31
C GLN A 221 26.30 5.45 15.64
N VAL A 222 24.98 5.29 15.58
CA VAL A 222 24.02 6.35 15.87
C VAL A 222 23.87 6.49 17.37
N LYS A 223 24.16 7.69 17.87
CA LYS A 223 24.13 8.00 19.31
C LYS A 223 22.99 8.92 19.70
N GLU A 224 22.39 9.61 18.72
CA GLU A 224 21.39 10.65 18.94
C GLU A 224 20.00 10.19 18.50
N ASN A 225 18.98 10.48 19.31
CA ASN A 225 17.60 10.12 19.00
C ASN A 225 17.12 10.76 17.69
N LEU A 226 17.56 11.98 17.37
CA LEU A 226 17.16 12.71 16.17
C LEU A 226 17.57 11.97 14.88
N GLU A 227 18.70 11.28 14.88
CA GLU A 227 19.15 10.48 13.72
C GLU A 227 18.27 9.24 13.55
N ILE A 228 17.87 8.58 14.64
CA ILE A 228 16.96 7.43 14.61
C ILE A 228 15.56 7.85 14.13
N ILE A 229 15.11 9.05 14.49
CA ILE A 229 13.82 9.59 14.00
C ILE A 229 13.88 9.81 12.48
N LYS A 230 15.02 10.23 11.91
CA LYS A 230 15.19 10.30 10.45
C LYS A 230 15.02 8.93 9.78
N PHE A 231 15.51 7.85 10.40
CA PHE A 231 15.32 6.48 9.85
C PHE A 231 13.82 6.17 9.69
N ILE A 232 13.05 6.53 10.71
CA ILE A 232 11.61 6.33 10.74
C ILE A 232 10.92 7.19 9.68
N ILE A 233 11.34 8.45 9.52
CA ILE A 233 10.83 9.34 8.46
C ILE A 233 11.07 8.78 7.06
N ASP A 234 12.29 8.31 6.77
CA ASP A 234 12.63 7.81 5.43
C ASP A 234 11.86 6.53 5.08
N SER A 235 11.57 5.69 6.07
CA SER A 235 10.77 4.47 5.88
C SER A 235 9.30 4.72 5.53
N LEU A 236 8.74 5.90 5.85
CA LEU A 236 7.33 6.22 5.55
C LEU A 236 7.01 6.22 4.06
N VAL A 237 7.96 6.66 3.23
CA VAL A 237 7.76 6.83 1.79
C VAL A 237 7.41 5.50 1.13
N MET A 238 7.95 4.39 1.65
CA MET A 238 7.74 3.07 1.09
C MET A 238 6.46 2.38 1.59
N VAL A 239 5.96 2.71 2.79
CA VAL A 239 4.67 2.18 3.30
C VAL A 239 3.52 2.48 2.34
N ALA A 240 3.51 3.68 1.76
CA ALA A 240 2.50 4.04 0.75
C ALA A 240 2.57 3.21 -0.53
N SER A 241 3.73 2.63 -0.86
CA SER A 241 3.86 1.77 -2.04
C SER A 241 3.31 0.36 -1.83
N ILE A 242 3.15 -0.08 -0.58
CA ILE A 242 2.72 -1.43 -0.20
C ILE A 242 1.22 -1.47 0.15
N GLY A 243 0.66 -0.36 0.67
CA GLY A 243 -0.76 -0.26 1.01
C GLY A 243 -1.26 -1.40 1.91
N SER A 244 -2.48 -1.89 1.64
CA SER A 244 -3.04 -3.09 2.27
C SER A 244 -2.82 -4.36 1.46
N SER A 245 -1.97 -4.35 0.43
CA SER A 245 -1.81 -5.52 -0.45
C SER A 245 -1.36 -6.77 0.29
N PHE A 246 -0.60 -6.62 1.39
CA PHE A 246 -0.24 -7.75 2.26
C PHE A 246 -1.46 -8.38 2.95
N ALA A 247 -2.45 -7.59 3.35
CA ALA A 247 -3.68 -8.07 3.98
C ALA A 247 -4.49 -8.90 2.99
N TRP A 248 -4.66 -8.39 1.77
CA TRP A 248 -5.31 -9.11 0.67
C TRP A 248 -4.59 -10.41 0.33
N ASN A 249 -3.25 -10.40 0.27
CA ASN A 249 -2.48 -11.62 0.03
C ASN A 249 -2.69 -12.69 1.10
N ILE A 250 -2.72 -12.31 2.37
CA ILE A 250 -2.94 -13.25 3.48
C ILE A 250 -4.36 -13.79 3.42
N ALA A 251 -5.35 -12.90 3.30
CA ALA A 251 -6.76 -13.26 3.21
C ALA A 251 -7.04 -14.24 2.05
N LEU A 252 -6.43 -14.02 0.89
CA LEU A 252 -6.65 -14.84 -0.30
C LEU A 252 -5.79 -16.11 -0.34
N LYS A 253 -4.62 -16.13 0.32
CA LYS A 253 -3.86 -17.37 0.54
C LYS A 253 -4.58 -18.28 1.54
N GLY A 254 -5.10 -17.73 2.64
CA GLY A 254 -5.78 -18.49 3.71
C GLY A 254 -7.11 -19.13 3.28
N THR A 255 -7.76 -18.57 2.26
CA THR A 255 -9.05 -19.06 1.74
C THR A 255 -8.92 -20.27 0.79
N MET A 256 -7.71 -20.82 0.61
CA MET A 256 -7.42 -21.94 -0.30
C MET A 256 -7.90 -21.68 -1.74
N ILE A 257 -7.85 -20.43 -2.19
CA ILE A 257 -8.35 -20.03 -3.51
C ILE A 257 -7.39 -20.49 -4.63
N ALA A 258 -6.09 -20.58 -4.34
CA ALA A 258 -5.06 -21.05 -5.27
C ALA A 258 -5.35 -22.49 -5.76
N GLY A 259 -5.54 -22.65 -7.06
CA GLY A 259 -5.87 -23.94 -7.68
C GLY A 259 -7.35 -24.35 -7.62
N THR A 260 -8.24 -23.48 -7.12
CA THR A 260 -9.69 -23.71 -7.14
C THR A 260 -10.38 -22.92 -8.26
N LYS A 261 -11.64 -23.23 -8.54
CA LYS A 261 -12.47 -22.47 -9.49
C LYS A 261 -12.73 -21.01 -9.09
N TYR A 262 -12.42 -20.61 -7.85
CA TYR A 262 -12.62 -19.25 -7.34
C TYR A 262 -11.39 -18.34 -7.51
N PHE A 263 -10.33 -18.86 -8.12
CA PHE A 263 -9.06 -18.16 -8.27
C PHE A 263 -9.16 -16.83 -9.03
N SER A 264 -9.88 -16.84 -10.16
CA SER A 264 -10.11 -15.63 -10.94
C SER A 264 -10.85 -14.57 -10.14
N MET A 265 -11.84 -14.97 -9.34
CA MET A 265 -12.62 -14.06 -8.51
C MET A 265 -11.76 -13.39 -7.42
N GLY A 266 -10.87 -14.13 -6.75
CA GLY A 266 -9.93 -13.55 -5.78
C GLY A 266 -8.95 -12.56 -6.41
N LYS A 267 -8.50 -12.85 -7.64
CA LYS A 267 -7.64 -11.94 -8.42
C LYS A 267 -8.37 -10.64 -8.78
N ASP A 268 -9.61 -10.73 -9.26
CA ASP A 268 -10.40 -9.57 -9.65
C ASP A 268 -10.69 -8.66 -8.44
N VAL A 269 -11.02 -9.26 -7.30
CA VAL A 269 -11.14 -8.57 -6.01
C VAL A 269 -9.85 -7.81 -5.64
N THR A 270 -8.69 -8.46 -5.75
CA THR A 270 -7.40 -7.83 -5.37
C THR A 270 -7.07 -6.66 -6.28
N ASN A 271 -7.40 -6.77 -7.58
CA ASN A 271 -7.18 -5.71 -8.55
C ASN A 271 -8.10 -4.51 -8.28
N ALA A 272 -9.37 -4.77 -7.99
CA ALA A 272 -10.32 -3.74 -7.61
C ALA A 272 -9.86 -3.02 -6.33
N ALA A 273 -9.38 -3.78 -5.33
CA ALA A 273 -8.84 -3.22 -4.10
C ALA A 273 -7.57 -2.37 -4.32
N ALA A 274 -6.67 -2.78 -5.21
CA ALA A 274 -5.48 -1.99 -5.53
C ALA A 274 -5.86 -0.64 -6.16
N VAL A 275 -6.79 -0.65 -7.12
CA VAL A 275 -7.27 0.56 -7.79
C VAL A 275 -7.99 1.50 -6.82
N SER A 276 -8.85 0.95 -5.95
CA SER A 276 -9.64 1.76 -5.02
C SER A 276 -8.79 2.47 -3.97
N TYR A 277 -7.59 1.96 -3.66
CA TYR A 277 -6.71 2.51 -2.62
C TYR A 277 -6.12 3.90 -2.91
N GLY A 278 -6.21 4.39 -4.16
CA GLY A 278 -6.10 5.82 -4.52
C GLY A 278 -4.81 6.57 -4.14
N SER A 279 -4.04 7.01 -5.13
CA SER A 279 -2.75 7.72 -4.93
C SER A 279 -2.78 9.01 -4.09
N THR A 280 -3.94 9.65 -3.93
CA THR A 280 -4.13 10.92 -3.17
C THR A 280 -4.17 10.69 -1.67
N MET A 281 -4.87 9.66 -1.21
CA MET A 281 -5.01 9.30 0.21
C MET A 281 -3.62 9.03 0.82
N TYR A 282 -2.79 8.29 0.09
CA TYR A 282 -1.40 8.08 0.45
C TYR A 282 -0.62 9.38 0.63
N LYS A 283 -0.76 10.34 -0.28
CA LYS A 283 0.02 11.58 -0.22
C LYS A 283 -0.35 12.42 1.00
N ASP A 284 -1.63 12.50 1.32
CA ASP A 284 -2.14 13.35 2.40
C ASP A 284 -1.83 12.75 3.78
N SER A 285 -2.05 11.45 3.99
CA SER A 285 -1.68 10.79 5.24
C SER A 285 -0.16 10.77 5.44
N LEU A 286 0.63 10.53 4.39
CA LEU A 286 2.10 10.55 4.48
C LEU A 286 2.64 11.95 4.77
N LYS A 287 2.11 12.99 4.10
CA LYS A 287 2.51 14.38 4.36
C LYS A 287 2.25 14.72 5.83
N SER A 288 1.06 14.40 6.32
CA SER A 288 0.67 14.64 7.71
C SER A 288 1.56 13.88 8.70
N ALA A 289 1.86 12.61 8.44
CA ALA A 289 2.73 11.80 9.29
C ALA A 289 4.19 12.29 9.27
N LYS A 290 4.70 12.70 8.09
CA LYS A 290 6.05 13.27 7.95
C LYS A 290 6.18 14.60 8.69
N ASP A 291 5.20 15.48 8.56
CA ASP A 291 5.16 16.76 9.27
C ASP A 291 5.13 16.55 10.78
N ALA A 292 4.30 15.61 11.26
CA ALA A 292 4.22 15.26 12.68
C ALA A 292 5.53 14.64 13.21
N LEU A 293 6.19 13.78 12.42
CA LEU A 293 7.48 13.17 12.76
C LEU A 293 8.60 14.19 12.93
N GLY A 294 8.64 15.22 12.08
CA GLY A 294 9.63 16.30 12.15
C GLY A 294 9.61 17.09 13.47
N THR A 295 8.55 16.93 14.28
CA THR A 295 8.40 17.59 15.58
C THR A 295 8.69 16.67 16.78
N GLN A 296 9.00 15.39 16.54
CA GLN A 296 9.19 14.40 17.61
C GLN A 296 10.61 14.42 18.18
N ASN A 297 10.71 14.21 19.51
CA ASN A 297 11.99 14.20 20.24
C ASN A 297 12.35 12.83 20.83
N SER A 298 11.48 11.83 20.70
CA SER A 298 11.73 10.46 21.18
C SER A 298 11.41 9.43 20.12
N ILE A 299 12.15 8.34 20.13
CA ILE A 299 12.03 7.24 19.16
C ILE A 299 10.67 6.56 19.29
N SER A 300 10.18 6.33 20.51
CA SER A 300 8.86 5.72 20.74
C SER A 300 7.72 6.59 20.20
N SER A 301 7.82 7.91 20.34
CA SER A 301 6.82 8.84 19.78
C SER A 301 6.91 8.90 18.26
N ALA A 302 8.12 8.85 17.70
CA ALA A 302 8.31 8.77 16.26
C ALA A 302 7.75 7.47 15.68
N LEU A 303 8.05 6.32 16.28
CA LEU A 303 7.42 5.05 15.90
C LEU A 303 5.89 5.15 16.01
N GLY A 304 5.35 5.69 17.11
CA GLY A 304 3.92 5.91 17.24
C GLY A 304 3.32 6.75 16.09
N THR A 305 4.02 7.81 15.68
CA THR A 305 3.61 8.67 14.56
C THR A 305 3.69 7.95 13.22
N TYR A 306 4.77 7.19 12.99
CA TYR A 306 4.96 6.39 11.78
C TYR A 306 3.83 5.37 11.59
N PHE A 307 3.49 4.64 12.65
CA PHE A 307 2.39 3.69 12.63
C PHE A 307 1.04 4.37 12.53
N SER A 308 0.85 5.52 13.18
CA SER A 308 -0.36 6.34 13.03
C SER A 308 -0.56 6.79 11.58
N GLY A 309 0.52 7.09 10.86
CA GLY A 309 0.48 7.36 9.42
C GLY A 309 -0.07 6.17 8.63
N TRP A 310 0.40 4.95 8.92
CA TRP A 310 -0.08 3.75 8.23
C TRP A 310 -1.53 3.38 8.60
N THR A 311 -1.87 3.36 9.90
CA THR A 311 -3.25 3.09 10.34
C THR A 311 -4.21 4.19 9.90
N GLY A 312 -3.71 5.41 9.73
CA GLY A 312 -4.43 6.54 9.12
C GLY A 312 -4.83 6.23 7.69
N VAL A 313 -3.90 5.74 6.86
CA VAL A 313 -4.19 5.32 5.47
C VAL A 313 -5.29 4.25 5.43
N GLU A 314 -5.26 3.25 6.32
CA GLU A 314 -6.30 2.22 6.40
C GLU A 314 -7.68 2.80 6.78
N SER A 315 -7.69 3.71 7.75
CA SER A 315 -8.92 4.36 8.22
C SER A 315 -9.50 5.29 7.16
N GLU A 316 -8.65 6.06 6.49
CA GLU A 316 -9.04 6.92 5.38
C GLU A 316 -9.58 6.08 4.24
N TYR A 317 -8.92 4.97 3.86
CA TYR A 317 -9.36 4.08 2.79
C TYR A 317 -10.79 3.59 3.01
N ILE A 318 -11.07 3.01 4.19
CA ILE A 318 -12.42 2.55 4.54
C ILE A 318 -13.42 3.72 4.54
N SER A 319 -12.97 4.89 5.02
CA SER A 319 -13.80 6.10 5.05
C SER A 319 -14.17 6.58 3.64
N ALA A 320 -13.24 6.53 2.69
CA ALA A 320 -13.48 6.88 1.29
C ALA A 320 -14.32 5.82 0.60
N LEU A 321 -14.00 4.53 0.77
CA LEU A 321 -14.73 3.42 0.16
C LEU A 321 -16.22 3.48 0.47
N PHE A 322 -16.57 3.72 1.74
CA PHE A 322 -17.96 3.78 2.20
C PHE A 322 -18.53 5.20 2.28
N ASN A 323 -17.95 6.20 1.59
CA ASN A 323 -18.48 7.57 1.62
C ASN A 323 -19.78 7.73 0.81
N GLY A 324 -20.08 6.83 -0.12
CA GLY A 324 -21.28 6.87 -0.96
C GLY A 324 -21.20 7.79 -2.19
N THR A 325 -20.01 8.15 -2.65
CA THR A 325 -19.82 8.96 -3.86
C THR A 325 -19.75 8.07 -5.11
N ASN A 326 -20.23 8.59 -6.25
CA ASN A 326 -20.21 7.87 -7.53
C ASN A 326 -18.86 8.02 -8.24
N ASP A 327 -17.79 7.58 -7.59
CA ASP A 327 -16.42 7.60 -8.13
C ASP A 327 -15.76 6.21 -8.04
N GLU A 328 -14.54 6.13 -8.58
CA GLU A 328 -13.72 4.92 -8.64
C GLU A 328 -13.21 4.44 -7.28
N HIS A 329 -13.29 5.26 -6.24
CA HIS A 329 -12.81 4.94 -4.89
C HIS A 329 -13.93 4.54 -3.94
N SER A 330 -15.20 4.89 -4.23
CA SER A 330 -16.36 4.53 -3.40
C SER A 330 -17.32 3.57 -4.09
N ILE A 331 -18.44 4.05 -4.65
CA ILE A 331 -19.52 3.16 -5.12
C ILE A 331 -19.06 2.21 -6.23
N ASN A 332 -18.20 2.67 -7.16
CA ASN A 332 -17.70 1.78 -8.22
C ASN A 332 -16.78 0.70 -7.63
N ALA A 333 -15.88 1.08 -6.72
CA ALA A 333 -15.04 0.12 -6.00
C ALA A 333 -15.88 -0.90 -5.22
N ILE A 334 -16.92 -0.47 -4.51
CA ILE A 334 -17.83 -1.38 -3.79
C ILE A 334 -18.51 -2.35 -4.76
N ARG A 335 -19.00 -1.87 -5.91
CA ARG A 335 -19.61 -2.74 -6.92
C ARG A 335 -18.63 -3.79 -7.42
N ASP A 336 -17.39 -3.38 -7.70
CA ASP A 336 -16.37 -4.29 -8.22
C ASP A 336 -15.94 -5.32 -7.16
N LEU A 337 -15.67 -4.88 -5.92
CA LEU A 337 -15.28 -5.73 -4.80
C LEU A 337 -16.36 -6.77 -4.46
N THR A 338 -17.63 -6.35 -4.44
CA THR A 338 -18.76 -7.23 -4.08
C THR A 338 -19.31 -8.04 -5.25
N SER A 339 -18.87 -7.74 -6.48
CA SER A 339 -19.36 -8.40 -7.69
C SER A 339 -19.28 -9.93 -7.58
N SER A 340 -20.34 -10.60 -8.06
CA SER A 340 -20.45 -12.07 -8.07
C SER A 340 -20.23 -12.74 -6.71
N GLY A 341 -20.41 -12.01 -5.60
CA GLY A 341 -20.19 -12.51 -4.25
C GLY A 341 -18.72 -12.67 -3.87
N GLY A 342 -17.80 -11.94 -4.51
CA GLY A 342 -16.36 -12.05 -4.25
C GLY A 342 -15.97 -11.92 -2.78
N MET A 343 -16.59 -10.98 -2.06
CA MET A 343 -16.37 -10.76 -0.62
C MET A 343 -16.94 -11.84 0.30
N LEU A 344 -17.84 -12.69 -0.18
CA LEU A 344 -18.35 -13.82 0.60
C LEU A 344 -17.29 -14.91 0.77
N LEU A 345 -16.24 -14.92 -0.06
CA LEU A 345 -15.07 -15.78 0.15
C LEU A 345 -14.35 -15.49 1.46
N LEU A 346 -14.47 -14.24 1.95
CA LEU A 346 -13.79 -13.79 3.15
C LEU A 346 -14.63 -14.06 4.41
N SER A 347 -15.96 -13.90 4.37
CA SER A 347 -16.84 -13.83 5.56
C SER A 347 -16.82 -15.02 6.55
N SER A 348 -16.17 -16.15 6.22
CA SER A 348 -16.07 -17.33 7.10
C SER A 348 -14.73 -18.06 7.05
N ARG A 349 -13.76 -17.56 6.28
CA ARG A 349 -12.52 -18.30 5.93
C ARG A 349 -11.24 -17.47 6.02
N VAL A 350 -11.32 -16.22 6.48
CA VAL A 350 -10.09 -15.45 6.64
C VAL A 350 -9.30 -15.96 7.83
N ASP A 351 -8.33 -16.84 7.57
CA ASP A 351 -7.28 -17.12 8.50
C ASP A 351 -6.30 -15.94 8.49
N LEU A 352 -6.55 -14.99 9.37
CA LEU A 352 -5.72 -13.80 9.56
C LEU A 352 -4.57 -14.07 10.55
N THR A 353 -4.39 -15.33 10.95
CA THR A 353 -3.26 -15.77 11.76
C THR A 353 -1.98 -15.47 10.98
N GLY A 354 -1.19 -14.52 11.49
CA GLY A 354 0.05 -14.09 10.86
C GLY A 354 0.01 -12.69 10.24
N MET A 355 -1.12 -11.97 10.22
CA MET A 355 -1.14 -10.57 9.79
C MET A 355 -0.17 -9.70 10.59
N THR A 356 -0.17 -9.82 11.92
CA THR A 356 0.76 -9.10 12.80
C THR A 356 2.22 -9.45 12.48
N ALA A 357 2.52 -10.73 12.24
CA ALA A 357 3.87 -11.16 11.89
C ALA A 357 4.31 -10.62 10.52
N GLN A 358 3.42 -10.62 9.52
CA GLN A 358 3.73 -10.07 8.20
C GLN A 358 3.85 -8.54 8.22
N ALA A 359 2.98 -7.85 8.98
CA ALA A 359 3.11 -6.42 9.22
C ALA A 359 4.47 -6.10 9.84
N ALA A 360 4.85 -6.78 10.93
CA ALA A 360 6.16 -6.61 11.56
C ALA A 360 7.31 -6.91 10.57
N LYS A 361 7.20 -7.97 9.76
CA LYS A 361 8.20 -8.33 8.75
C LYS A 361 8.41 -7.23 7.71
N ILE A 362 7.32 -6.67 7.17
CA ILE A 362 7.35 -5.58 6.21
C ILE A 362 8.03 -4.35 6.83
N LEU A 363 7.65 -4.03 8.07
CA LEU A 363 8.16 -2.86 8.78
C LEU A 363 9.64 -2.94 9.10
N TYR A 364 10.09 -4.07 9.64
CA TYR A 364 11.52 -4.30 9.82
C TYR A 364 12.26 -4.32 8.49
N GLY A 365 11.65 -4.89 7.44
CA GLY A 365 12.19 -4.83 6.08
C GLY A 365 12.41 -3.39 5.57
N GLN A 366 11.64 -2.43 6.03
CA GLN A 366 11.79 -1.01 5.69
C GLN A 366 12.77 -0.26 6.62
N LEU A 367 12.69 -0.53 7.92
CA LEU A 367 13.55 0.13 8.89
C LEU A 367 15.02 -0.31 8.78
N ILE A 368 15.30 -1.56 8.40
CA ILE A 368 16.67 -2.06 8.30
C ILE A 368 17.49 -1.26 7.27
N PRO A 369 17.06 -1.12 5.99
CA PRO A 369 17.76 -0.28 5.02
C PRO A 369 17.81 1.19 5.43
N ALA A 370 16.72 1.73 6.01
CA ALA A 370 16.69 3.10 6.48
C ALA A 370 17.76 3.36 7.56
N ALA A 371 17.90 2.43 8.51
CA ALA A 371 18.92 2.48 9.56
C ALA A 371 20.35 2.42 8.99
N TRP A 372 20.58 1.69 7.91
CA TRP A 372 21.86 1.68 7.23
C TRP A 372 22.14 2.96 6.43
N SER A 373 21.12 3.55 5.80
CA SER A 373 21.26 4.71 4.89
C SER A 373 21.61 6.04 5.58
N GLN A 374 21.19 6.21 6.83
CA GLN A 374 21.30 7.47 7.59
C GLN A 374 22.35 7.42 8.70
N ALA A 375 23.06 6.29 8.84
CA ALA A 375 24.21 6.15 9.70
C ALA A 375 25.23 7.28 9.47
N PRO A 376 25.75 7.99 10.49
CA PRO A 376 26.63 9.16 10.36
C PRO A 376 27.65 8.99 9.23
N ALA A 377 27.36 9.62 8.08
CA ALA A 377 28.15 9.73 6.85
C ALA A 377 29.01 8.51 6.41
N GLY A 378 28.75 7.30 6.89
CA GLY A 378 29.82 6.30 7.03
C GLY A 378 29.46 4.85 6.76
N LEU A 379 28.18 4.50 6.57
CA LEU A 379 27.81 3.19 6.05
C LEU A 379 27.40 3.29 4.58
N TYR A 380 28.00 2.43 3.76
CA TYR A 380 27.67 2.22 2.36
C TYR A 380 27.30 0.74 2.20
N PRO A 381 26.07 0.34 2.54
CA PRO A 381 25.62 -1.06 2.43
C PRO A 381 25.56 -1.46 0.95
N ARG A 382 26.28 -2.53 0.57
CA ARG A 382 26.36 -3.03 -0.80
C ARG A 382 26.23 -4.54 -0.84
N ILE A 383 25.82 -5.04 -2.00
CA ILE A 383 25.82 -6.46 -2.31
C ILE A 383 26.93 -6.70 -3.34
N LEU A 384 27.97 -7.44 -2.98
CA LEU A 384 28.97 -7.90 -3.93
C LEU A 384 28.47 -9.21 -4.54
N ARG A 385 28.40 -9.30 -5.87
CA ARG A 385 27.98 -10.51 -6.58
C ARG A 385 29.18 -11.18 -7.23
N LYS A 386 29.23 -12.51 -7.15
CA LYS A 386 30.10 -13.35 -7.97
C LYS A 386 29.26 -14.38 -8.70
N ALA A 387 29.12 -14.18 -10.02
CA ALA A 387 28.35 -15.07 -10.87
C ALA A 387 28.94 -16.49 -10.89
N GLY A 388 28.10 -17.51 -10.75
CA GLY A 388 28.51 -18.92 -10.68
C GLY A 388 29.40 -19.28 -9.49
N GLY A 389 29.55 -18.37 -8.51
CA GLY A 389 30.48 -18.49 -7.39
C GLY A 389 29.91 -19.17 -6.16
N CYS A 390 28.64 -19.63 -6.18
CA CYS A 390 28.04 -20.26 -5.01
C CYS A 390 28.80 -21.55 -4.65
N SER A 391 29.44 -21.51 -3.48
CA SER A 391 30.27 -22.58 -2.94
C SER A 391 30.08 -22.69 -1.42
N THR A 392 30.52 -23.81 -0.85
CA THR A 392 30.62 -23.98 0.61
C THR A 392 31.85 -23.27 1.20
N SER A 393 32.71 -22.72 0.35
CA SER A 393 33.88 -21.93 0.72
C SER A 393 33.81 -20.54 0.09
N ILE A 394 34.25 -19.53 0.83
CA ILE A 394 34.37 -18.17 0.32
C ILE A 394 35.48 -18.14 -0.72
N ASP A 395 35.23 -17.44 -1.82
CA ASP A 395 36.19 -17.30 -2.89
C ASP A 395 37.50 -16.63 -2.41
N PRO A 396 38.67 -17.22 -2.69
CA PRO A 396 39.97 -16.67 -2.28
C PRO A 396 40.22 -15.25 -2.77
N GLN A 397 39.76 -14.88 -3.97
CA GLN A 397 39.96 -13.53 -4.51
C GLN A 397 39.23 -12.49 -3.65
N ILE A 398 38.04 -12.84 -3.14
CA ILE A 398 37.29 -11.92 -2.28
C ILE A 398 38.01 -11.75 -0.95
N LEU A 399 38.60 -12.82 -0.40
CA LEU A 399 39.40 -12.80 0.83
C LEU A 399 40.69 -11.96 0.75
N GLU A 400 41.21 -11.68 -0.45
CA GLU A 400 42.36 -10.78 -0.62
C GLU A 400 42.00 -9.30 -0.35
N HIS A 401 40.71 -8.98 -0.39
CA HIS A 401 40.19 -7.62 -0.42
C HIS A 401 39.23 -7.31 0.74
N THR A 402 39.11 -8.24 1.70
CA THR A 402 38.24 -8.12 2.87
C THR A 402 38.72 -9.02 4.02
N ASN A 403 38.19 -8.80 5.22
CA ASN A 403 38.42 -9.73 6.32
C ASN A 403 37.43 -10.92 6.22
N LYS A 404 37.93 -12.15 6.38
CA LYS A 404 37.12 -13.37 6.39
C LYS A 404 35.93 -13.27 7.35
N ASP A 405 36.14 -12.71 8.54
CA ASP A 405 35.10 -12.57 9.56
C ASP A 405 33.96 -11.64 9.13
N ALA A 406 34.23 -10.69 8.21
CA ALA A 406 33.22 -9.79 7.66
C ALA A 406 32.31 -10.48 6.63
N LEU A 407 32.81 -11.51 5.93
CA LEU A 407 32.07 -12.18 4.85
C LEU A 407 31.31 -13.42 5.30
N VAL A 408 31.83 -14.18 6.28
CA VAL A 408 31.24 -15.48 6.67
C VAL A 408 29.80 -15.31 7.16
N GLY A 409 29.48 -14.20 7.83
CA GLY A 409 28.12 -13.88 8.25
C GLY A 409 27.25 -13.28 7.14
N GLY A 410 27.82 -12.53 6.21
CA GLY A 410 27.09 -11.77 5.17
C GLY A 410 26.87 -12.51 3.85
N TYR A 411 27.18 -13.80 3.80
CA TYR A 411 27.13 -14.60 2.57
C TYR A 411 25.74 -15.17 2.29
N VAL A 412 25.30 -15.12 1.03
CA VAL A 412 24.08 -15.75 0.54
C VAL A 412 24.35 -16.45 -0.79
N CYS A 413 23.88 -17.69 -0.90
CA CYS A 413 23.86 -18.43 -2.16
C CYS A 413 22.46 -18.36 -2.79
N TYR A 414 22.36 -17.87 -4.02
CA TYR A 414 21.09 -17.83 -4.73
C TYR A 414 21.30 -17.99 -6.24
N ASN A 415 20.52 -18.86 -6.89
CA ASN A 415 20.63 -19.15 -8.34
C ASN A 415 22.06 -19.45 -8.83
N ASN A 416 22.83 -20.21 -8.06
CA ASN A 416 24.25 -20.54 -8.31
C ASN A 416 25.24 -19.36 -8.23
N ASP A 417 24.76 -18.16 -7.90
CA ASP A 417 25.59 -16.99 -7.66
C ASP A 417 25.88 -16.83 -6.15
N ALA A 418 27.05 -16.27 -5.86
CA ALA A 418 27.49 -15.91 -4.52
C ALA A 418 27.25 -14.42 -4.28
N PHE A 419 26.61 -14.08 -3.16
CA PHE A 419 26.32 -12.71 -2.75
C PHE A 419 26.93 -12.43 -1.38
N TYR A 420 27.54 -11.26 -1.23
CA TYR A 420 28.13 -10.81 0.02
C TYR A 420 27.55 -9.44 0.39
N VAL A 421 26.79 -9.39 1.49
CA VAL A 421 26.24 -8.15 2.02
C VAL A 421 27.30 -7.51 2.91
N VAL A 422 27.79 -6.34 2.51
CA VAL A 422 28.93 -5.68 3.15
C VAL A 422 28.65 -4.21 3.39
N ASN A 423 29.42 -3.63 4.31
CA ASN A 423 29.62 -2.19 4.37
C ASN A 423 30.89 -1.83 3.58
N VAL A 424 30.90 -0.73 2.84
CA VAL A 424 32.11 -0.20 2.20
C VAL A 424 32.69 0.95 3.04
N ASP A 425 33.87 0.77 3.63
CA ASP A 425 34.66 1.84 4.22
C ASP A 425 35.43 2.58 3.12
N GLY A 426 35.12 3.85 2.93
CA GLY A 426 35.80 4.69 1.94
C GLY A 426 37.13 5.29 2.41
N LYS A 427 37.62 4.97 3.62
CA LYS A 427 38.93 5.44 4.07
C LYS A 427 40.04 4.93 3.14
N LYS A 428 40.85 5.87 2.66
CA LYS A 428 41.95 5.56 1.74
C LYS A 428 42.98 4.66 2.42
N GLY A 429 43.37 3.57 1.77
CA GLY A 429 44.42 2.66 2.23
C GLY A 429 43.99 1.66 3.29
N THR A 430 42.69 1.54 3.59
CA THR A 430 42.13 0.46 4.40
C THR A 430 41.51 -0.62 3.52
N ILE A 431 41.31 -1.80 4.10
CA ILE A 431 40.48 -2.85 3.50
C ILE A 431 39.06 -2.27 3.33
N PRO A 432 38.56 -2.11 2.09
CA PRO A 432 37.34 -1.33 1.85
C PRO A 432 36.08 -2.09 2.27
N PHE A 433 36.05 -3.42 2.11
CA PHE A 433 34.86 -4.19 2.45
C PHE A 433 34.91 -4.63 3.91
N GLN A 434 33.89 -4.27 4.68
CA GLN A 434 33.75 -4.50 6.11
C GLN A 434 32.40 -5.16 6.43
N ALA A 435 32.26 -5.70 7.64
CA ALA A 435 31.00 -6.28 8.09
C ALA A 435 29.92 -5.19 8.15
N LEU A 436 28.73 -5.48 7.62
CA LEU A 436 27.57 -4.61 7.78
C LEU A 436 26.92 -4.87 9.16
N PRO A 437 26.72 -3.86 10.02
CA PRO A 437 26.03 -4.05 11.30
C PRO A 437 24.66 -4.68 11.12
N GLY A 438 24.44 -5.81 11.80
CA GLY A 438 23.22 -6.63 11.68
C GLY A 438 23.00 -7.31 10.33
N GLY A 439 23.81 -7.02 9.31
CA GLY A 439 23.71 -7.57 7.95
C GLY A 439 24.34 -8.96 7.82
N ASN A 440 24.01 -9.88 8.72
CA ASN A 440 24.54 -11.24 8.73
C ASN A 440 23.45 -12.28 9.02
N GLN A 441 23.70 -13.53 8.62
CA GLN A 441 22.78 -14.65 8.80
C GLN A 441 22.51 -15.00 10.27
N GLN A 442 23.36 -14.63 11.22
CA GLN A 442 23.09 -14.87 12.64
C GLN A 442 22.02 -13.93 13.17
N THR A 443 22.02 -12.68 12.71
CA THR A 443 21.08 -11.63 13.10
C THR A 443 19.79 -11.72 12.29
N LEU A 444 19.91 -11.95 10.98
CA LEU A 444 18.82 -12.08 10.01
C LEU A 444 18.60 -13.54 9.62
N ASN A 445 18.21 -14.37 10.61
CA ASN A 445 17.91 -15.80 10.44
C ASN A 445 16.41 -16.13 10.39
N GLY A 446 15.53 -15.13 10.53
CA GLY A 446 14.08 -15.32 10.61
C GLY A 446 13.50 -15.53 12.02
N ASN A 447 14.33 -15.52 13.08
CA ASN A 447 13.85 -15.66 14.47
C ASN A 447 13.56 -14.32 15.16
N ALA A 448 14.11 -13.22 14.67
CA ALA A 448 13.92 -11.87 15.18
C ALA A 448 13.51 -10.91 14.06
N TRP A 449 13.23 -9.65 14.39
CA TRP A 449 12.99 -8.58 13.41
C TRP A 449 11.82 -8.90 12.47
N GLY A 450 10.71 -9.40 13.02
CA GLY A 450 9.55 -9.81 12.22
C GLY A 450 9.82 -11.01 11.31
N GLY A 451 10.93 -11.71 11.50
CA GLY A 451 11.32 -12.87 10.69
C GLY A 451 11.96 -12.50 9.35
N VAL A 452 12.55 -11.31 9.21
CA VAL A 452 13.39 -10.94 8.07
C VAL A 452 14.65 -11.81 8.03
N THR A 453 15.02 -12.31 6.85
CA THR A 453 16.28 -13.04 6.63
C THR A 453 17.24 -12.28 5.72
N LEU A 454 18.54 -12.59 5.77
CA LEU A 454 19.52 -11.99 4.88
C LEU A 454 19.23 -12.33 3.41
N GLU A 455 18.71 -13.53 3.15
CA GLU A 455 18.27 -13.97 1.83
C GLU A 455 17.09 -13.13 1.31
N ASP A 456 16.19 -12.66 2.17
CA ASP A 456 15.08 -11.80 1.75
C ASP A 456 15.62 -10.51 1.09
N ILE A 457 16.65 -9.91 1.69
CA ILE A 457 17.33 -8.70 1.20
C ILE A 457 18.03 -8.96 -0.13
N VAL A 458 18.82 -10.03 -0.21
CA VAL A 458 19.58 -10.39 -1.40
C VAL A 458 18.66 -10.74 -2.57
N VAL A 459 17.64 -11.57 -2.34
CA VAL A 459 16.73 -12.01 -3.41
C VAL A 459 15.94 -10.83 -3.97
N SER A 460 15.36 -9.98 -3.12
CA SER A 460 14.60 -8.82 -3.57
C SER A 460 15.47 -7.82 -4.35
N SER A 461 16.67 -7.54 -3.83
CA SER A 461 17.65 -6.64 -4.46
C SER A 461 18.10 -7.18 -5.83
N TYR A 462 18.51 -8.44 -5.87
CA TYR A 462 19.02 -9.05 -7.10
C TYR A 462 17.95 -9.22 -8.17
N GLN A 463 16.73 -9.61 -7.79
CA GLN A 463 15.63 -9.70 -8.75
C GLN A 463 15.26 -8.32 -9.30
N GLY A 464 15.26 -7.27 -8.46
CA GLY A 464 15.06 -5.89 -8.91
C GLY A 464 16.15 -5.43 -9.90
N PHE A 465 17.41 -5.75 -9.60
CA PHE A 465 18.55 -5.49 -10.47
C PHE A 465 18.43 -6.19 -11.83
N GLN A 466 18.08 -7.48 -11.85
CA GLN A 466 17.85 -8.24 -13.08
C GLN A 466 16.72 -7.63 -13.90
N ARG A 467 15.62 -7.25 -13.24
CA ARG A 467 14.46 -6.62 -13.88
C ARG A 467 14.83 -5.29 -14.53
N ASN A 468 15.71 -4.53 -13.90
CA ASN A 468 16.25 -3.28 -14.41
C ASN A 468 17.41 -3.47 -15.41
N GLY A 469 17.46 -4.62 -16.10
CA GLY A 469 18.46 -4.90 -17.12
C GLY A 469 19.88 -5.07 -16.58
N ASN A 470 20.01 -5.60 -15.35
CA ASN A 470 21.27 -5.71 -14.61
C ASN A 470 21.94 -4.34 -14.37
N LYS A 471 21.14 -3.34 -13.99
CA LYS A 471 21.61 -2.00 -13.63
C LYS A 471 21.10 -1.59 -12.25
N ASN A 472 21.93 -0.88 -11.49
CA ASN A 472 21.53 -0.27 -10.23
C ASN A 472 20.49 0.85 -10.45
N GLY A 473 19.83 1.29 -9.36
CA GLY A 473 18.76 2.28 -9.40
C GLY A 473 17.36 1.71 -9.66
N TYR A 474 17.21 0.41 -9.44
CA TYR A 474 15.93 -0.27 -9.45
C TYR A 474 15.14 0.03 -8.17
N ILE A 475 13.83 0.13 -8.30
CA ILE A 475 12.87 0.32 -7.21
C ILE A 475 11.68 -0.60 -7.45
N MET A 476 11.00 -1.02 -6.39
CA MET A 476 9.75 -1.76 -6.54
C MET A 476 8.70 -0.88 -7.24
N PRO A 477 8.08 -1.33 -8.34
CA PRO A 477 6.95 -0.63 -8.91
C PRO A 477 5.80 -0.51 -7.90
N LYS A 478 5.03 0.59 -7.98
CA LYS A 478 3.77 0.70 -7.23
C LYS A 478 2.85 -0.45 -7.64
N GLU A 479 2.19 -1.06 -6.67
CA GLU A 479 1.29 -2.21 -6.90
C GLU A 479 1.97 -3.38 -7.64
N SER A 480 3.27 -3.58 -7.42
CA SER A 480 4.03 -4.62 -8.13
C SER A 480 3.42 -6.01 -7.92
N LYS A 481 3.12 -6.68 -9.03
CA LYS A 481 2.79 -8.12 -9.09
C LYS A 481 4.00 -8.96 -9.46
N GLU A 482 5.17 -8.35 -9.62
CA GLU A 482 6.35 -9.08 -10.06
C GLU A 482 6.80 -10.05 -8.97
N ILE A 483 7.07 -11.29 -9.36
CA ILE A 483 7.50 -12.35 -8.45
C ILE A 483 8.93 -12.82 -8.71
N ASP A 484 9.59 -12.30 -9.75
CA ASP A 484 10.99 -12.58 -10.05
C ASP A 484 11.63 -11.49 -10.90
N GLY A 485 12.95 -11.60 -11.10
CA GLY A 485 13.73 -10.69 -11.93
C GLY A 485 13.55 -10.88 -13.44
N ALA A 486 12.84 -11.92 -13.88
CA ALA A 486 12.46 -12.11 -15.29
C ALA A 486 11.22 -11.27 -15.66
N GLY A 487 10.54 -10.70 -14.66
CA GLY A 487 9.30 -9.98 -14.85
C GLY A 487 8.08 -10.88 -14.91
N THR A 488 8.19 -12.11 -14.39
CA THR A 488 7.02 -12.96 -14.20
C THR A 488 6.05 -12.25 -13.27
N LEU A 489 4.80 -12.16 -13.69
CA LEU A 489 3.74 -11.59 -12.88
C LEU A 489 3.08 -12.71 -12.07
N GLY A 490 3.00 -12.50 -10.77
CA GLY A 490 2.11 -13.23 -9.89
C GLY A 490 0.66 -12.81 -10.09
N ASP A 491 -0.20 -13.47 -9.34
CA ASP A 491 -1.64 -13.30 -9.40
C ASP A 491 -2.11 -12.14 -8.53
N TYR A 492 -1.33 -11.79 -7.51
CA TYR A 492 -1.64 -10.74 -6.55
C TYR A 492 -0.53 -9.71 -6.43
N VAL A 493 -0.92 -8.49 -6.09
CA VAL A 493 0.03 -7.41 -5.75
C VAL A 493 0.82 -7.81 -4.51
N PHE A 494 2.13 -7.64 -4.52
CA PHE A 494 3.02 -7.93 -3.40
C PHE A 494 3.01 -9.41 -2.96
N GLN A 495 2.69 -10.33 -3.87
CA GLN A 495 2.51 -11.76 -3.58
C GLN A 495 3.73 -12.42 -2.90
N ASN A 496 4.93 -11.96 -3.25
CA ASN A 496 6.21 -12.42 -2.69
C ASN A 496 6.58 -11.72 -1.37
N GLY A 497 5.73 -10.84 -0.86
CA GLY A 497 6.02 -10.05 0.34
C GLY A 497 7.29 -9.23 0.15
N ILE A 498 8.14 -9.18 1.19
CA ILE A 498 9.40 -8.43 1.16
C ILE A 498 10.44 -8.97 0.15
N ARG A 499 10.20 -10.13 -0.48
CA ARG A 499 11.02 -10.64 -1.60
C ARG A 499 10.60 -10.12 -2.96
N THR A 500 9.52 -9.32 -3.03
CA THR A 500 9.09 -8.68 -4.28
C THR A 500 10.29 -7.92 -4.88
N PRO A 501 10.56 -8.04 -6.19
CA PRO A 501 11.69 -7.40 -6.84
C PRO A 501 11.76 -5.89 -6.54
N GLY A 502 12.90 -5.43 -6.03
CA GLY A 502 13.13 -4.02 -5.70
C GLY A 502 12.50 -3.53 -4.39
N PHE A 503 11.89 -4.40 -3.57
CA PHE A 503 11.46 -4.02 -2.21
C PHE A 503 12.68 -3.62 -1.36
N PHE A 504 13.75 -4.41 -1.43
CA PHE A 504 15.08 -3.98 -1.04
C PHE A 504 15.81 -3.49 -2.29
N ASN A 505 16.57 -2.40 -2.16
CA ASN A 505 17.20 -1.70 -3.28
C ASN A 505 18.70 -1.43 -3.06
N LEU A 506 19.39 -2.32 -2.32
CA LEU A 506 20.82 -2.17 -2.06
C LEU A 506 21.61 -2.24 -3.39
N PRO A 507 22.53 -1.31 -3.68
CA PRO A 507 23.31 -1.38 -4.90
C PRO A 507 24.12 -2.68 -4.99
N ILE A 508 24.10 -3.29 -6.17
CA ILE A 508 24.82 -4.52 -6.49
C ILE A 508 26.09 -4.16 -7.27
N CYS A 509 27.22 -4.61 -6.75
CA CYS A 509 28.52 -4.56 -7.40
C CYS A 509 28.73 -5.90 -8.10
N ASP A 510 28.46 -5.94 -9.41
CA ASP A 510 28.57 -7.16 -10.23
C ASP A 510 30.02 -7.44 -10.66
N ASP A 511 30.83 -6.38 -10.80
CA ASP A 511 32.27 -6.47 -10.99
C ASP A 511 32.99 -6.12 -9.68
N PHE A 512 33.53 -7.17 -9.06
CA PHE A 512 34.24 -7.08 -7.79
C PHE A 512 35.52 -6.21 -7.88
N ASP A 513 36.33 -6.39 -8.92
CA ASP A 513 37.62 -5.71 -9.06
C ASP A 513 37.41 -4.22 -9.32
N THR A 514 36.41 -3.89 -10.15
CA THR A 514 36.00 -2.50 -10.39
C THR A 514 35.49 -1.87 -9.10
N ALA A 515 34.62 -2.54 -8.35
CA ALA A 515 34.13 -2.03 -7.06
C ALA A 515 35.26 -1.83 -6.04
N TYR A 516 36.23 -2.75 -5.97
CA TYR A 516 37.38 -2.63 -5.09
C TYR A 516 38.27 -1.43 -5.46
N ASN A 517 38.59 -1.27 -6.75
CA ASN A 517 39.37 -0.13 -7.23
C ASN A 517 38.64 1.20 -7.00
N ASN A 518 37.33 1.24 -7.25
CA ASN A 518 36.51 2.41 -6.98
C ASN A 518 36.50 2.75 -5.49
N ALA A 519 36.44 1.75 -4.62
CA ALA A 519 36.48 1.96 -3.18
C ALA A 519 37.81 2.57 -2.70
N LEU A 520 38.92 2.23 -3.34
CA LEU A 520 40.26 2.73 -2.98
C LEU A 520 40.58 4.12 -3.56
N TYR A 521 40.15 4.40 -4.78
CA TYR A 521 40.67 5.51 -5.57
C TYR A 521 39.65 6.59 -5.91
N VAL A 522 38.34 6.28 -5.92
CA VAL A 522 37.30 7.27 -6.25
C VAL A 522 36.93 8.07 -5.00
N THR A 523 37.04 9.40 -5.12
CA THR A 523 36.80 10.34 -4.02
C THR A 523 35.37 10.87 -3.99
N THR A 524 34.68 10.91 -5.13
CA THR A 524 33.26 11.28 -5.22
C THR A 524 32.40 10.06 -4.88
N ARG A 525 31.68 10.12 -3.76
CA ARG A 525 30.83 9.02 -3.28
C ARG A 525 29.36 9.40 -3.43
N GLY A 526 28.69 8.77 -4.39
CA GLY A 526 27.24 8.84 -4.55
C GLY A 526 26.53 7.60 -3.99
N ASP A 527 25.22 7.55 -4.14
CA ASP A 527 24.32 6.50 -3.61
C ASP A 527 24.67 5.09 -4.10
N TYR A 528 25.26 4.98 -5.30
CA TYR A 528 25.65 3.69 -5.90
C TYR A 528 27.13 3.34 -5.68
N TRP A 529 27.97 4.29 -5.26
CA TRP A 529 29.41 4.07 -5.06
C TRP A 529 29.65 2.93 -4.06
N PRO A 530 30.62 2.02 -4.25
CA PRO A 530 31.59 1.95 -5.34
C PRO A 530 31.09 1.12 -6.55
N CYS A 531 29.85 0.67 -6.54
CA CYS A 531 29.25 -0.09 -7.63
C CYS A 531 28.95 0.81 -8.83
N ASP A 532 28.68 0.18 -9.97
CA ASP A 532 28.27 0.88 -11.17
C ASP A 532 26.97 1.64 -10.93
N ALA A 533 27.00 2.94 -11.24
CA ALA A 533 25.83 3.78 -11.19
C ALA A 533 24.92 3.54 -12.43
N PRO A 534 23.60 3.79 -12.31
CA PRO A 534 22.74 3.82 -13.48
C PRO A 534 23.22 4.86 -14.50
N GLU A 535 22.87 4.61 -15.76
CA GLU A 535 23.13 5.54 -16.85
C GLU A 535 22.46 6.89 -16.56
N GLY A 536 23.20 7.98 -16.74
CA GLY A 536 22.73 9.33 -16.44
C GLY A 536 22.69 9.70 -14.95
N TYR A 537 23.17 8.84 -14.05
CA TYR A 537 23.31 9.18 -12.63
C TYR A 537 24.28 10.35 -12.43
N ASN A 538 23.85 11.36 -11.68
CA ASN A 538 24.70 12.45 -11.26
C ASN A 538 25.06 12.30 -9.76
N PRO A 539 26.26 11.75 -9.42
CA PRO A 539 26.67 11.57 -8.03
C PRO A 539 26.83 12.87 -7.25
N SER A 540 26.92 14.01 -7.94
CA SER A 540 27.07 15.32 -7.32
C SER A 540 25.72 16.01 -7.09
N GLY A 541 24.61 15.41 -7.53
CA GLY A 541 23.29 16.06 -7.57
C GLY A 541 23.25 17.26 -8.53
N THR A 542 22.11 17.92 -8.60
CA THR A 542 21.93 19.19 -9.32
C THR A 542 21.86 20.33 -8.32
N ASN A 543 22.78 21.29 -8.39
CA ASN A 543 22.66 22.48 -7.54
C ASN A 543 21.65 23.46 -8.12
N VAL A 544 20.70 23.90 -7.31
CA VAL A 544 19.86 25.06 -7.60
C VAL A 544 20.50 26.29 -6.94
N GLU A 545 20.88 27.26 -7.75
CA GLU A 545 21.54 28.50 -7.33
C GLU A 545 20.69 29.73 -7.68
N ILE A 546 20.77 30.79 -6.88
CA ILE A 546 20.26 32.10 -7.32
C ILE A 546 21.32 32.75 -8.22
N MET A 547 20.90 33.17 -9.41
CA MET A 547 21.78 33.83 -10.37
C MET A 547 22.35 35.13 -9.77
N LYS A 548 23.64 35.13 -9.41
CA LYS A 548 24.31 36.22 -8.66
C LYS A 548 24.25 37.57 -9.35
N HIS A 549 24.15 37.58 -10.68
CA HIS A 549 24.35 38.76 -11.51
C HIS A 549 23.10 39.63 -11.71
N VAL A 550 21.88 39.20 -11.31
CA VAL A 550 20.67 39.91 -11.78
C VAL A 550 19.57 40.15 -10.72
N ASN A 551 19.47 39.36 -9.62
CA ASN A 551 18.30 39.46 -8.72
C ASN A 551 18.60 40.00 -7.30
N TYR A 552 17.57 40.54 -6.62
CA TYR A 552 17.54 40.85 -5.19
C TYR A 552 16.39 40.05 -4.56
N GLY A 553 16.70 39.15 -3.62
CA GLY A 553 15.68 38.44 -2.85
C GLY A 553 16.08 37.04 -2.41
N CYS A 554 15.09 36.33 -1.86
CA CYS A 554 15.19 34.94 -1.44
C CYS A 554 14.06 34.10 -2.04
N ILE A 555 14.35 32.82 -2.26
CA ILE A 555 13.39 31.79 -2.65
C ILE A 555 13.40 30.67 -1.60
N ASN A 556 12.38 29.83 -1.63
CA ASN A 556 12.33 28.61 -0.84
C ASN A 556 12.30 27.42 -1.81
N VAL A 557 13.22 26.48 -1.66
CA VAL A 557 13.34 25.28 -2.51
C VAL A 557 13.18 24.06 -1.60
N ASP A 558 12.09 23.31 -1.77
CA ASP A 558 11.73 22.15 -0.93
C ASP A 558 11.83 22.40 0.59
N GLY A 559 11.47 23.61 1.04
CA GLY A 559 11.52 24.01 2.46
C GLY A 559 12.80 24.73 2.86
N GLU A 560 13.86 24.67 2.07
CA GLU A 560 15.15 25.32 2.35
C GLU A 560 15.23 26.73 1.78
N THR A 561 15.83 27.66 2.55
CA THR A 561 15.90 29.07 2.17
C THR A 561 17.17 29.36 1.36
N LEU A 562 16.97 29.88 0.15
CA LEU A 562 18.05 30.36 -0.71
C LEU A 562 17.98 31.88 -0.81
N CYS A 563 19.04 32.58 -0.41
CA CYS A 563 19.12 34.04 -0.46
C CYS A 563 20.43 34.47 -1.13
N LYS A 564 20.38 35.51 -1.98
CA LYS A 564 21.59 36.05 -2.63
C LYS A 564 22.68 36.46 -1.64
N SER A 565 22.29 37.03 -0.49
CA SER A 565 23.22 37.52 0.54
C SER A 565 24.03 36.42 1.24
N LYS A 566 23.65 35.14 1.09
CA LYS A 566 24.28 34.02 1.82
C LYS A 566 25.14 33.09 0.96
N THR A 567 25.23 33.28 -0.36
CA THR A 567 25.93 32.36 -1.29
C THR A 567 25.73 30.90 -0.89
N SER A 568 24.47 30.45 -0.91
CA SER A 568 24.14 29.04 -0.79
C SER A 568 23.61 28.57 -2.14
N SER A 569 23.99 27.34 -2.50
CA SER A 569 23.26 26.50 -3.44
C SER A 569 22.46 25.50 -2.61
N ILE A 570 21.35 25.01 -3.16
CA ILE A 570 20.67 23.84 -2.61
C ILE A 570 20.94 22.69 -3.56
N ASN A 571 21.58 21.65 -3.06
CA ASN A 571 21.80 20.45 -3.84
C ASN A 571 20.53 19.60 -3.85
N ILE A 572 19.97 19.41 -5.03
CA ILE A 572 18.90 18.44 -5.25
C ILE A 572 19.58 17.13 -5.62
N ALA A 573 19.57 16.18 -4.68
CA ALA A 573 20.11 14.84 -4.88
C ALA A 573 19.39 14.14 -6.04
N ASP A 574 20.06 13.15 -6.65
CA ASP A 574 19.44 12.29 -7.67
C ASP A 574 18.20 11.60 -7.08
N GLN A 575 17.08 11.66 -7.79
CA GLN A 575 15.79 11.18 -7.29
C GLN A 575 15.43 9.77 -7.78
N GLY A 576 16.34 9.10 -8.49
CA GLY A 576 16.08 7.77 -9.04
C GLY A 576 15.11 7.75 -10.24
N THR A 577 14.78 8.90 -10.81
CA THR A 577 13.84 9.07 -11.93
C THR A 577 14.51 9.71 -13.15
N ASP A 578 13.98 9.46 -14.35
CA ASP A 578 14.50 10.07 -15.60
C ASP A 578 14.44 11.60 -15.61
N ILE A 579 13.54 12.15 -14.79
CA ILE A 579 13.32 13.58 -14.59
C ILE A 579 13.46 13.86 -13.09
N SER A 580 14.43 14.69 -12.73
CA SER A 580 14.53 15.28 -11.39
C SER A 580 13.55 16.45 -11.27
N ASN A 581 12.97 16.63 -10.09
CA ASN A 581 12.04 17.72 -9.83
C ASN A 581 12.23 18.33 -8.43
N THR A 582 11.79 19.58 -8.24
CA THR A 582 11.76 20.25 -6.94
C THR A 582 10.65 21.28 -6.91
N THR A 583 10.16 21.63 -5.72
CA THR A 583 9.20 22.73 -5.55
C THR A 583 9.94 24.01 -5.18
N ILE A 584 9.76 25.05 -6.00
CA ILE A 584 10.29 26.38 -5.75
C ILE A 584 9.14 27.33 -5.43
N PHE A 585 9.15 27.90 -4.24
CA PHE A 585 8.33 29.06 -3.90
C PHE A 585 9.16 30.33 -4.09
N ALA A 586 8.58 31.34 -4.72
CA ALA A 586 9.27 32.60 -4.96
C ALA A 586 8.32 33.79 -4.80
N ARG A 587 8.85 35.00 -5.03
CA ARG A 587 8.13 36.28 -4.89
C ARG A 587 7.57 36.50 -3.47
N PHE A 588 8.38 36.15 -2.48
CA PHE A 588 8.10 36.45 -1.07
C PHE A 588 8.15 37.96 -0.79
N GLU A 589 7.27 38.44 0.08
CA GLU A 589 7.27 39.83 0.53
C GLU A 589 8.36 40.05 1.59
N GLY A 590 9.47 40.66 1.20
CA GLY A 590 10.64 40.87 2.07
C GLY A 590 10.41 41.78 3.29
N ALA A 591 9.28 42.48 3.36
CA ALA A 591 8.89 43.26 4.53
C ALA A 591 8.35 42.40 5.68
N VAL A 592 7.83 41.20 5.39
CA VAL A 592 7.24 40.31 6.39
C VAL A 592 8.37 39.50 7.05
N LYS A 593 8.79 39.93 8.25
CA LYS A 593 9.93 39.33 8.97
C LYS A 593 9.53 38.55 10.23
N THR A 594 8.29 38.70 10.67
CA THR A 594 7.79 38.16 11.95
C THR A 594 7.02 36.86 11.81
N SER A 595 6.55 36.53 10.61
CA SER A 595 5.78 35.30 10.36
C SER A 595 6.71 34.19 9.89
N TYR A 596 6.67 33.05 10.58
CA TYR A 596 7.49 31.87 10.25
C TYR A 596 7.07 31.24 8.91
N LYS A 597 5.78 31.30 8.58
CA LYS A 597 5.21 30.93 7.28
C LYS A 597 4.46 32.10 6.67
N VAL A 598 4.48 32.18 5.34
CA VAL A 598 3.73 33.17 4.56
C VAL A 598 3.27 32.53 3.26
N VAL A 599 2.24 33.10 2.63
CA VAL A 599 1.83 32.75 1.28
C VAL A 599 2.77 33.45 0.28
N PRO A 600 3.58 32.72 -0.50
CA PRO A 600 4.47 33.30 -1.48
C PRO A 600 3.71 33.77 -2.72
N GLY A 601 4.29 34.67 -3.50
CA GLY A 601 3.64 35.19 -4.71
C GLY A 601 3.55 34.17 -5.85
N CYS A 602 4.34 33.09 -5.83
CA CYS A 602 4.19 31.99 -6.78
C CYS A 602 4.76 30.66 -6.28
N LYS A 603 4.32 29.58 -6.93
CA LYS A 603 4.85 28.22 -6.81
C LYS A 603 5.25 27.69 -8.19
N LEU A 604 6.38 27.02 -8.28
CA LEU A 604 6.86 26.32 -9.47
C LEU A 604 7.24 24.88 -9.09
N VAL A 605 6.71 23.90 -9.80
CA VAL A 605 7.22 22.53 -9.76
C VAL A 605 8.21 22.40 -10.90
N ALA A 606 9.48 22.58 -10.58
CA ALA A 606 10.57 22.59 -11.53
C ALA A 606 10.97 21.15 -11.91
N GLN A 607 11.37 20.94 -13.16
CA GLN A 607 11.74 19.64 -13.72
C GLN A 607 12.95 19.75 -14.65
N TRP A 608 13.86 18.77 -14.61
CA TRP A 608 15.00 18.68 -15.53
C TRP A 608 15.42 17.21 -15.73
N PRO A 609 16.11 16.88 -16.85
CA PRO A 609 16.66 15.55 -17.06
C PRO A 609 17.54 15.09 -15.89
N ARG A 610 17.54 13.81 -15.54
CA ARG A 610 18.32 13.25 -14.43
C ARG A 610 19.81 13.65 -14.43
N ALA A 611 20.43 13.66 -15.61
CA ALA A 611 21.84 13.98 -15.81
C ALA A 611 22.09 15.48 -16.02
N TYR A 612 21.44 16.36 -15.26
CA TYR A 612 21.61 17.81 -15.42
C TYR A 612 22.76 18.36 -14.56
N GLY A 613 23.43 19.39 -15.08
CA GLY A 613 24.37 20.20 -14.31
C GLY A 613 23.64 21.25 -13.47
N ASP A 614 24.39 22.18 -12.87
CA ASP A 614 23.82 23.24 -12.02
C ASP A 614 22.79 24.11 -12.75
N ILE A 615 21.75 24.48 -12.02
CA ILE A 615 20.59 25.25 -12.47
C ILE A 615 20.53 26.56 -11.70
N TYR A 616 20.15 27.64 -12.41
CA TYR A 616 20.14 28.99 -11.90
C TYR A 616 18.73 29.58 -11.95
N PHE A 617 18.24 30.07 -10.81
CA PHE A 617 17.00 30.82 -10.71
C PHE A 617 17.26 32.30 -11.03
N GLY A 618 16.70 32.76 -12.15
CA GLY A 618 16.87 34.08 -12.72
C GLY A 618 16.02 35.18 -12.08
N ALA A 619 16.24 36.43 -12.52
CA ALA A 619 15.52 37.60 -12.01
C ALA A 619 14.08 37.72 -12.52
N ASP A 620 13.81 37.12 -13.66
CA ASP A 620 12.50 36.94 -14.26
C ASP A 620 11.68 35.80 -13.62
N ASN A 621 12.21 35.20 -12.54
CA ASN A 621 11.65 34.04 -11.86
C ASN A 621 11.64 32.77 -12.72
N CYS A 622 12.54 32.67 -13.70
CA CYS A 622 12.70 31.50 -14.55
C CYS A 622 13.96 30.70 -14.22
N LEU A 623 13.99 29.44 -14.67
CA LEU A 623 15.15 28.55 -14.52
C LEU A 623 16.04 28.57 -15.75
N TYR A 624 17.35 28.58 -15.49
CA TYR A 624 18.40 28.64 -16.50
C TYR A 624 19.45 27.56 -16.24
N ASP A 625 20.04 27.02 -17.29
CA ASP A 625 21.23 26.19 -17.16
C ASP A 625 22.51 27.05 -17.00
N SER A 626 23.65 26.39 -16.85
CA SER A 626 24.97 27.05 -16.73
C SER A 626 25.40 27.85 -17.96
N THR A 627 24.74 27.65 -19.11
CA THR A 627 24.96 28.44 -20.32
C THR A 627 24.07 29.69 -20.40
N GLY A 628 23.15 29.86 -19.44
CA GLY A 628 22.15 30.91 -19.46
C GLY A 628 20.97 30.61 -20.39
N THR A 629 20.78 29.35 -20.80
CA THR A 629 19.62 28.93 -21.58
C THR A 629 18.46 28.60 -20.65
N ASN A 630 17.28 29.15 -20.94
CA ASN A 630 16.09 28.87 -20.14
C ASN A 630 15.69 27.40 -20.26
N ILE A 631 15.48 26.73 -19.12
CA ILE A 631 15.17 25.30 -19.05
C ILE A 631 13.69 25.10 -19.35
N ASN A 632 13.37 24.84 -20.62
CA ASN A 632 12.01 24.54 -21.10
C ASN A 632 10.95 25.60 -20.76
N GLY A 633 11.33 26.87 -20.60
CA GLY A 633 10.40 27.96 -20.30
C GLY A 633 9.86 27.94 -18.86
N GLN A 634 10.51 27.22 -17.94
CA GLN A 634 10.00 27.05 -16.58
C GLN A 634 10.18 28.30 -15.75
N CYS A 635 9.06 28.95 -15.44
CA CYS A 635 9.01 30.19 -14.69
C CYS A 635 7.94 30.15 -13.61
N CYS A 636 8.28 30.65 -12.41
CA CYS A 636 7.37 30.77 -11.29
C CYS A 636 6.40 31.93 -11.53
N THR A 637 5.30 31.62 -12.21
CA THR A 637 4.27 32.58 -12.63
C THR A 637 2.90 32.28 -12.01
N GLU A 638 2.65 31.02 -11.62
CA GLU A 638 1.39 30.59 -11.01
C GLU A 638 1.31 31.08 -9.56
N ALA A 639 0.26 31.84 -9.24
CA ALA A 639 -0.05 32.22 -7.87
C ALA A 639 -0.40 30.98 -7.03
N THR A 640 -0.12 31.03 -5.74
CA THR A 640 -0.38 29.93 -4.81
C THR A 640 -1.06 30.44 -3.54
N GLU A 641 -1.90 29.61 -2.94
CA GLU A 641 -2.47 29.82 -1.61
C GLU A 641 -1.74 28.97 -0.55
N GLU A 642 -0.82 28.09 -0.97
CA GLU A 642 -0.03 27.25 -0.07
C GLU A 642 0.97 28.09 0.74
N GLU A 643 0.95 27.94 2.05
CA GLU A 643 1.93 28.56 2.94
C GLU A 643 3.29 27.85 2.82
N ALA A 644 4.35 28.64 2.66
CA ALA A 644 5.73 28.17 2.65
C ALA A 644 6.53 28.83 3.80
N LEU A 645 7.66 28.21 4.16
CA LEU A 645 8.58 28.80 5.13
C LEU A 645 9.08 30.16 4.62
N ASN A 646 8.90 31.19 5.44
CA ASN A 646 9.25 32.55 5.07
C ASN A 646 10.77 32.74 5.11
N PRO A 647 11.43 32.96 3.96
CA PRO A 647 12.87 33.07 3.91
C PRO A 647 13.42 34.34 4.59
N TYR A 648 12.55 35.31 4.90
CA TYR A 648 12.90 36.55 5.61
C TYR A 648 12.59 36.50 7.11
N TYR A 649 12.10 35.37 7.62
CA TYR A 649 11.82 35.21 9.04
C TYR A 649 13.10 35.40 9.87
N GLY A 650 13.07 36.34 10.82
CA GLY A 650 14.19 36.61 11.72
C GLY A 650 15.37 37.40 11.12
N TYR A 651 15.25 37.94 9.90
CA TYR A 651 16.24 38.82 9.26
C TYR A 651 15.98 40.31 9.47
#